data_AF-A0A0M0JLB1-F1
#
_entry.id   AF-A0A0M0JLB1-F1
#
_cell.length_a   1.000
_cell.length_b   1.000
_cell.length_c   1.000
_cell.angle_alpha   90.00
_cell.angle_beta   90.00
_cell.angle_gamma   90.00
#
_symmetry.space_group_name_H-M   'P 1'
#
loop_
_entity.id
_entity.type
_entity.pdbx_description
1 polymer ?
#
loop_
_entity_poly.entity_id
_entity_poly.type
_entity_poly.pdbx_seq_one_letter_code
_entity_poly.pdbx_strand_id
1 'polypeptide(L)'
;MQNPFPPSPPPGSAPPKVPRLIWMFWDDDRPPQFIAACIEQLVRMNPGWTLHLLRPNEPLSMQGWVEPLPVDYLDMPHVADWYRISVLSRHGGVWLDASTVALKPIESWIDVNSVAQVQGFAMPGNTDDVTMENWAFACPTPSPFCVRWTENFKRALVMGTDSYCNGLSDSVLGALGRSMLPYLTQHAAWRETRQQLPDALVRVVPSDSPQGPFFFLEHVYGSDPAALMSTGPEGIFNIDEMTWRTKYSQVSFVKFRGVERQYINDLNTYHGYLASVLLEALEDGYVGGDYIEMNPFSIWWWVNVSIASLIGGLLLGALIATLTTYCVMRRGPTSGGTLEEQIERRAALTKLKEAGLSCGAARSAGYSCADAKAVDYTLIDAKAAGWTLEELLNAGYINQALAMRLRATDEPGRTLRLNRPTVVDIRTASSAARLAALTCSGLANRPLGAPAGVYLLLGPEDLSWLADIVNVTEPTLTPLDEFLSDCVHANLGRVVLFNATTQQRLVPNILTIAAVLDAVPLERLPTGATLVFDALAVMAGFSALDATRYVYEHHVNATSTMAKVNPGLDVHGHPFSPHPPLKDPPSWGLADYIVKERLFAFFLNNGCIPSSEEHALVSRMVSSNPWPKPIAVWGYDDTYPIAGDIFEAETDCILNATHNMGQVASDGFNNLAFFSRQPPIQSPLVQAPRPPPRKYNASQTYVTLLIGDGDNLNFLKGSRREWMLDRVQRCAAAPSSLTECFPLGWTMSPHTLYAAPDMYRWYLNQSLVTQRDWFVLPPSGHLYAYPGMMHPADQAAFIARTEEDCHVMNTSALVSWEWFGTWNESIDRFYPQYGVNSVVRGIFPVNVPYMIPVLPFGRTQQYMLLGEHRDVVLFRPREWRGAKGSGSQYRTAEQMAAELNGDERGSIVGIYTTSDGGMNLQLLYDTVKLLAPHVQIVAPEELASLAVQRGGDDDEPVAAFKTFANELAEAARAEILPFWRKPIEVESKIEDERAVAESPVTIADRNAEKAMRALIEARFPEHGIYGEEFGSVRADAEFCWVLDPIDGTKSFITGKPLFGTLIGLCHRGRPVIGVIDQCVLKERWIGVLGEGTMLNGEPVSTRGVGSLSEAMLYATTPHMFHEGYEQIAFGAVRDAVKRPLYGCDCYAYGLVAAGFGADLVIEADLGLYDYSALVPVVLGAGGCITDWTGADLTIQNHEASKGRVLATANGKLHAEALALLKAAKEHVNLE
;
A
#
# COMPACT_ATOMS: atom_id res chain seq x y z
N MET A 1 48.15 -5.45 -53.96
CA MET A 1 46.77 -5.18 -53.50
C MET A 1 46.82 -3.93 -52.65
N GLN A 2 45.97 -2.96 -52.96
CA GLN A 2 45.97 -1.62 -52.37
C GLN A 2 45.56 -1.64 -50.90
N ASN A 3 46.14 -0.73 -50.12
CA ASN A 3 45.98 -0.54 -48.67
C ASN A 3 44.49 -0.31 -48.28
N PRO A 4 43.86 -1.10 -47.38
CA PRO A 4 42.43 -1.00 -47.10
C PRO A 4 42.07 -0.10 -45.89
N PHE A 5 43.04 0.52 -45.23
CA PHE A 5 42.74 1.42 -44.10
C PHE A 5 42.31 2.80 -44.59
N PRO A 6 41.17 3.35 -44.14
CA PRO A 6 40.96 4.78 -44.25
C PRO A 6 42.04 5.46 -43.38
N PRO A 7 42.69 6.53 -43.87
CA PRO A 7 43.70 7.24 -43.09
C PRO A 7 43.07 7.80 -41.81
N SER A 8 43.87 7.88 -40.73
CA SER A 8 43.48 8.55 -39.49
C SER A 8 42.87 9.92 -39.82
N PRO A 9 41.71 10.26 -39.23
CA PRO A 9 41.06 11.51 -39.56
C PRO A 9 41.97 12.68 -39.16
N PRO A 10 42.04 13.76 -39.96
CA PRO A 10 43.01 14.82 -39.77
C PRO A 10 42.85 15.48 -38.39
N PRO A 11 43.94 16.02 -37.79
CA PRO A 11 43.87 16.74 -36.52
C PRO A 11 42.87 17.91 -36.65
N GLY A 12 41.83 17.91 -35.81
CA GLY A 12 40.75 18.90 -35.87
C GLY A 12 39.44 18.43 -36.53
N SER A 13 39.36 17.17 -36.97
CA SER A 13 38.08 16.54 -37.30
C SER A 13 37.26 16.27 -36.03
N ALA A 14 35.94 16.47 -36.11
CA ALA A 14 35.04 16.15 -34.99
C ALA A 14 35.18 14.67 -34.62
N PRO A 15 35.23 14.32 -33.31
CA PRO A 15 35.40 12.94 -32.88
C PRO A 15 34.28 12.06 -33.45
N PRO A 16 34.59 10.81 -33.86
CA PRO A 16 33.60 9.91 -34.43
C PRO A 16 32.54 9.62 -33.36
N LYS A 17 31.28 9.95 -33.68
CA LYS A 17 30.16 9.85 -32.73
C LYS A 17 29.54 8.47 -32.78
N VAL A 18 28.98 8.02 -31.66
CA VAL A 18 28.09 6.86 -31.64
C VAL A 18 26.79 7.28 -32.33
N PRO A 19 26.42 6.68 -33.48
CA PRO A 19 25.16 7.00 -34.13
C PRO A 19 24.01 6.54 -33.24
N ARG A 20 22.87 7.24 -33.29
CA ARG A 20 21.69 6.96 -32.47
C ARG A 20 20.88 5.76 -33.00
N LEU A 21 21.56 4.63 -33.11
CA LEU A 21 21.03 3.35 -33.59
C LEU A 21 21.13 2.33 -32.45
N ILE A 22 20.04 1.60 -32.20
CA ILE A 22 19.97 0.48 -31.27
C ILE A 22 19.78 -0.78 -32.10
N TRP A 23 20.63 -1.77 -31.89
CA TRP A 23 20.60 -3.06 -32.55
C TRP A 23 20.26 -4.15 -31.54
N MET A 24 19.31 -5.01 -31.91
CA MET A 24 18.93 -6.17 -31.13
C MET A 24 18.72 -7.35 -32.07
N PHE A 25 18.71 -8.56 -31.53
CA PHE A 25 18.43 -9.78 -32.29
C PHE A 25 17.40 -10.64 -31.59
N TRP A 26 16.46 -11.17 -32.38
CA TRP A 26 15.55 -12.21 -31.95
C TRP A 26 15.26 -13.15 -33.13
N ASP A 27 15.30 -14.45 -32.90
CA ASP A 27 15.24 -15.45 -33.97
C ASP A 27 13.82 -15.89 -34.36
N ASP A 28 12.81 -15.46 -33.59
CA ASP A 28 11.39 -15.74 -33.81
C ASP A 28 10.64 -14.60 -34.52
N ASP A 29 9.59 -14.93 -35.27
CA ASP A 29 8.79 -13.98 -36.04
C ASP A 29 8.00 -13.03 -35.12
N ARG A 30 7.67 -13.48 -33.91
CA ARG A 30 7.02 -12.68 -32.87
C ARG A 30 7.80 -12.83 -31.56
N PRO A 31 8.45 -11.76 -31.06
CA PRO A 31 9.06 -11.82 -29.76
C PRO A 31 7.99 -12.12 -28.69
N PRO A 32 8.33 -12.91 -27.66
CA PRO A 32 7.51 -13.06 -26.47
C PRO A 32 7.09 -11.69 -25.91
N GLN A 33 5.86 -11.52 -25.40
CA GLN A 33 5.33 -10.33 -24.70
C GLN A 33 6.32 -9.71 -23.70
N PHE A 34 7.04 -10.51 -22.90
CA PHE A 34 8.10 -10.00 -22.03
C PHE A 34 9.21 -9.28 -22.82
N ILE A 35 9.65 -9.89 -23.92
CA ILE A 35 10.67 -9.31 -24.80
C ILE A 35 10.10 -8.11 -25.56
N ALA A 36 8.83 -8.15 -25.96
CA ALA A 36 8.12 -7.03 -26.56
C ALA A 36 8.07 -5.84 -25.59
N ALA A 37 7.76 -6.08 -24.31
CA ALA A 37 7.71 -5.06 -23.27
C ALA A 37 9.10 -4.50 -22.94
N CYS A 38 10.15 -5.34 -22.91
CA CYS A 38 11.53 -4.88 -22.83
C CYS A 38 11.87 -3.91 -23.98
N ILE A 39 11.49 -4.27 -25.21
CA ILE A 39 11.71 -3.46 -26.41
C ILE A 39 10.89 -2.16 -26.36
N GLU A 40 9.62 -2.22 -25.99
CA GLU A 40 8.73 -1.05 -25.87
C GLU A 40 9.25 -0.06 -24.82
N GLN A 41 9.68 -0.54 -23.66
CA GLN A 41 10.28 0.30 -22.63
C GLN A 41 11.59 0.93 -23.10
N LEU A 42 12.43 0.17 -23.81
CA LEU A 42 13.66 0.68 -24.39
C LEU A 42 13.39 1.80 -25.42
N VAL A 43 12.38 1.64 -26.28
CA VAL A 43 11.93 2.68 -27.23
C VAL A 43 11.40 3.91 -26.49
N ARG A 44 10.57 3.70 -25.45
CA ARG A 44 9.98 4.78 -24.66
C ARG A 44 11.04 5.62 -23.94
N MET A 45 12.04 4.97 -23.35
CA MET A 45 13.16 5.64 -22.66
C MET A 45 14.12 6.35 -23.62
N ASN A 46 14.06 6.03 -24.92
CA ASN A 46 15.02 6.50 -25.92
C ASN A 46 14.33 7.02 -27.19
N PRO A 47 13.42 8.01 -27.11
CA PRO A 47 12.62 8.47 -28.26
C PRO A 47 13.47 9.09 -29.39
N GLY A 48 14.71 9.49 -29.08
CA GLY A 48 15.67 10.01 -30.05
C GLY A 48 16.55 8.95 -30.72
N TRP A 49 16.32 7.66 -30.46
CA TRP A 49 17.09 6.55 -31.01
C TRP A 49 16.25 5.70 -31.97
N THR A 50 16.88 5.19 -33.03
CA THR A 50 16.23 4.25 -33.96
C THR A 50 16.58 2.82 -33.58
N LEU A 51 15.56 2.01 -33.28
CA LEU A 51 15.74 0.60 -32.92
C LEU A 51 15.55 -0.32 -34.14
N HIS A 52 16.50 -1.23 -34.32
CA HIS A 52 16.50 -2.28 -35.34
C HIS A 52 16.56 -3.65 -34.67
N LEU A 53 15.46 -4.41 -34.78
CA LEU A 53 15.39 -5.79 -34.36
C LEU A 53 15.71 -6.70 -35.56
N LEU A 54 16.87 -7.34 -35.53
CA LEU A 54 17.35 -8.25 -36.57
C LEU A 54 16.70 -9.63 -36.41
N ARG A 55 16.17 -10.19 -37.51
CA ARG A 55 15.57 -11.53 -37.54
C ARG A 55 16.16 -12.37 -38.67
N PRO A 56 16.63 -13.60 -38.39
CA PRO A 56 17.30 -14.44 -39.38
C PRO A 56 16.33 -14.93 -40.48
N ASN A 57 15.05 -15.09 -40.14
CA ASN A 57 14.01 -15.60 -41.04
C ASN A 57 13.28 -14.51 -41.83
N GLU A 58 13.60 -13.24 -41.61
CA GLU A 58 12.97 -12.10 -42.29
C GLU A 58 14.01 -11.37 -43.15
N PRO A 59 14.16 -11.74 -44.45
CA PRO A 59 15.25 -11.25 -45.30
C PRO A 59 15.32 -9.72 -45.38
N LEU A 60 14.17 -9.03 -45.33
CA LEU A 60 14.06 -7.57 -45.34
C LEU A 60 14.69 -6.91 -44.11
N SER A 61 14.64 -7.55 -42.94
CA SER A 61 15.22 -7.02 -41.70
C SER A 61 16.76 -7.03 -41.72
N MET A 62 17.35 -7.96 -42.49
CA MET A 62 18.82 -8.12 -42.59
C MET A 62 19.41 -7.53 -43.89
N GLN A 63 18.58 -7.20 -44.88
CA GLN A 63 19.03 -6.83 -46.22
C GLN A 63 19.87 -5.53 -46.19
N GLY A 64 21.19 -5.69 -46.35
CA GLY A 64 22.13 -4.57 -46.45
C GLY A 64 22.78 -4.13 -45.13
N TRP A 65 22.31 -4.65 -43.99
CA TRP A 65 22.80 -4.26 -42.66
C TRP A 65 23.90 -5.18 -42.11
N VAL A 66 23.78 -6.50 -42.33
CA VAL A 66 24.66 -7.51 -41.71
C VAL A 66 25.49 -8.23 -42.79
N GLU A 67 26.73 -8.59 -42.48
CA GLU A 67 27.53 -9.45 -43.36
C GLU A 67 26.99 -10.89 -43.36
N PRO A 68 27.05 -11.60 -44.52
CA PRO A 68 26.76 -13.04 -44.57
C PRO A 68 27.59 -13.81 -43.55
N LEU A 69 27.02 -14.91 -43.04
CA LEU A 69 27.72 -15.80 -42.11
C LEU A 69 29.06 -16.26 -42.74
N PRO A 70 30.16 -16.28 -41.97
CA PRO A 70 31.48 -16.61 -42.51
C PRO A 70 31.66 -18.12 -42.80
N VAL A 71 30.75 -18.96 -42.30
CA VAL A 71 30.70 -20.41 -42.52
C VAL A 71 29.24 -20.84 -42.71
N ASP A 72 29.03 -21.97 -43.40
CA ASP A 72 27.69 -22.44 -43.78
C ASP A 72 26.80 -22.85 -42.59
N TYR A 73 27.42 -23.24 -41.46
CA TYR A 73 26.70 -23.72 -40.28
C TYR A 73 27.31 -23.14 -38.99
N LEU A 74 26.49 -22.44 -38.20
CA LEU A 74 26.78 -21.95 -36.86
C LEU A 74 25.60 -22.26 -35.95
N ASP A 75 25.87 -22.42 -34.65
CA ASP A 75 24.80 -22.45 -33.65
C ASP A 75 24.21 -21.04 -33.44
N MET A 76 23.01 -20.97 -32.86
CA MET A 76 22.30 -19.70 -32.69
C MET A 76 23.04 -18.66 -31.83
N PRO A 77 23.73 -19.03 -30.74
CA PRO A 77 24.59 -18.09 -30.01
C PRO A 77 25.66 -17.44 -30.91
N HIS A 78 26.38 -18.22 -31.72
CA HIS A 78 27.38 -17.67 -32.63
C HIS A 78 26.78 -16.86 -33.78
N VAL A 79 25.56 -17.18 -34.22
CA VAL A 79 24.80 -16.34 -35.17
C VAL A 79 24.50 -14.97 -34.55
N ALA A 80 23.99 -14.93 -33.32
CA ALA A 80 23.71 -13.69 -32.60
C ALA A 80 24.99 -12.87 -32.37
N ASP A 81 26.07 -13.51 -31.94
CA ASP A 81 27.39 -12.87 -31.75
C ASP A 81 27.94 -12.29 -33.06
N TRP A 82 27.77 -13.00 -34.18
CA TRP A 82 28.21 -12.54 -35.49
C TRP A 82 27.42 -11.30 -35.93
N TYR A 83 26.09 -11.35 -35.84
CA TYR A 83 25.22 -10.23 -36.21
C TYR A 83 25.51 -9.00 -35.36
N ARG A 84 25.75 -9.20 -34.06
CA ARG A 84 26.15 -8.15 -33.12
C ARG A 84 27.37 -7.37 -33.57
N ILE A 85 28.49 -8.07 -33.77
CA ILE A 85 29.74 -7.39 -34.09
C ILE A 85 29.78 -6.91 -35.55
N SER A 86 29.12 -7.63 -36.46
CA SER A 86 29.03 -7.25 -37.87
C SER A 86 28.25 -5.95 -38.07
N VAL A 87 27.10 -5.79 -37.40
CA VAL A 87 26.29 -4.58 -37.57
C VAL A 87 26.96 -3.37 -36.91
N LEU A 88 27.56 -3.54 -35.73
CA LEU A 88 28.25 -2.47 -35.03
C LEU A 88 29.54 -2.03 -35.73
N SER A 89 30.30 -2.95 -36.34
CA SER A 89 31.51 -2.56 -37.08
C SER A 89 31.20 -1.78 -38.35
N ARG A 90 30.06 -2.05 -38.99
CA ARG A 90 29.65 -1.41 -40.25
C ARG A 90 28.85 -0.13 -40.05
N HIS A 91 27.95 -0.11 -39.06
CA HIS A 91 26.97 0.95 -38.87
C HIS A 91 27.08 1.67 -37.54
N GLY A 92 27.88 1.14 -36.60
CA GLY A 92 27.98 1.66 -35.22
C GLY A 92 26.64 1.67 -34.50
N GLY A 93 26.59 2.40 -33.40
CA GLY A 93 25.43 2.48 -32.53
C GLY A 93 25.64 1.61 -31.30
N VAL A 94 24.55 1.08 -30.77
CA VAL A 94 24.51 0.36 -29.50
C VAL A 94 23.89 -0.99 -29.75
N TRP A 95 24.53 -2.07 -29.30
CA TRP A 95 23.87 -3.36 -29.19
C TRP A 95 23.32 -3.55 -27.79
N LEU A 96 22.09 -4.06 -27.71
CA LEU A 96 21.50 -4.58 -26.48
C LEU A 96 20.81 -5.91 -26.80
N ASP A 97 21.04 -6.92 -25.97
CA ASP A 97 20.24 -8.14 -26.02
C ASP A 97 18.76 -7.84 -25.71
N ALA A 98 17.85 -8.54 -26.40
CA ALA A 98 16.40 -8.34 -26.33
C ALA A 98 15.80 -8.54 -24.92
N SER A 99 16.48 -9.26 -24.04
CA SER A 99 16.08 -9.54 -22.65
C SER A 99 16.57 -8.51 -21.62
N THR A 100 16.66 -7.24 -22.02
CA THR A 100 17.21 -6.15 -21.18
C THR A 100 16.14 -5.08 -20.94
N VAL A 101 15.86 -4.76 -19.67
CA VAL A 101 14.93 -3.68 -19.30
C VAL A 101 15.72 -2.40 -19.04
N ALA A 102 15.39 -1.33 -19.76
CA ALA A 102 15.96 0.00 -19.54
C ALA A 102 15.23 0.71 -18.40
N LEU A 103 15.98 1.12 -17.37
CA LEU A 103 15.48 1.97 -16.28
C LEU A 103 15.82 3.45 -16.50
N LYS A 104 16.80 3.71 -17.36
CA LYS A 104 17.28 5.03 -17.75
C LYS A 104 17.56 5.07 -19.26
N PRO A 105 17.61 6.25 -19.89
CA PRO A 105 18.06 6.38 -21.28
C PRO A 105 19.45 5.76 -21.49
N ILE A 106 19.75 5.26 -22.68
CA ILE A 106 21.03 4.64 -23.03
C ILE A 106 22.21 5.59 -22.77
N GLU A 107 22.00 6.89 -22.93
CA GLU A 107 22.99 7.91 -22.58
C GLU A 107 23.34 7.98 -21.08
N SER A 108 22.67 7.22 -20.19
CA SER A 108 23.04 7.11 -18.78
C SER A 108 24.36 6.37 -18.55
N TRP A 109 24.78 5.52 -19.51
CA TRP A 109 26.00 4.72 -19.41
C TRP A 109 26.94 4.89 -20.61
N ILE A 110 26.45 5.36 -21.77
CA ILE A 110 27.29 5.73 -22.91
C ILE A 110 27.43 7.24 -23.06
N ASP A 111 28.58 7.69 -23.55
CA ASP A 111 28.74 9.05 -24.05
C ASP A 111 28.79 9.03 -25.58
N VAL A 112 27.73 9.52 -26.23
CA VAL A 112 27.63 9.54 -27.71
C VAL A 112 28.68 10.42 -28.39
N ASN A 113 29.29 11.35 -27.66
CA ASN A 113 30.35 12.23 -28.16
C ASN A 113 31.75 11.76 -27.75
N SER A 114 31.86 10.61 -27.07
CA SER A 114 33.14 10.08 -26.61
C SER A 114 34.09 9.82 -27.77
N VAL A 115 35.38 10.06 -27.52
CA VAL A 115 36.48 9.65 -28.42
C VAL A 115 36.78 8.14 -28.35
N ALA A 116 36.11 7.41 -27.45
CA ALA A 116 36.29 5.97 -27.30
C ALA A 116 35.83 5.20 -28.54
N GLN A 117 36.66 4.27 -28.99
CA GLN A 117 36.37 3.39 -30.12
C GLN A 117 35.38 2.27 -29.77
N VAL A 118 35.20 1.99 -28.49
CA VAL A 118 34.15 1.08 -27.98
C VAL A 118 33.82 1.45 -26.53
N GLN A 119 32.54 1.34 -26.18
CA GLN A 119 32.03 1.58 -24.83
C GLN A 119 31.20 0.39 -24.37
N GLY A 120 31.35 -0.09 -23.13
CA GLY A 120 30.65 -1.29 -22.65
C GLY A 120 30.75 -1.51 -21.15
N PHE A 121 30.29 -2.66 -20.68
CA PHE A 121 30.41 -3.08 -19.29
C PHE A 121 31.53 -4.11 -19.12
N ALA A 122 32.19 -4.15 -17.95
CA ALA A 122 33.21 -5.14 -17.62
C ALA A 122 32.56 -6.43 -17.13
N MET A 123 33.16 -7.57 -17.46
CA MET A 123 32.77 -8.85 -16.86
C MET A 123 32.98 -8.84 -15.33
N PRO A 124 32.01 -9.32 -14.53
CA PRO A 124 32.14 -9.39 -13.07
C PRO A 124 33.34 -10.24 -12.62
N GLY A 125 33.99 -9.83 -11.53
CA GLY A 125 35.03 -10.62 -10.84
C GLY A 125 36.43 -10.58 -11.45
N ASN A 126 36.70 -9.70 -12.43
CA ASN A 126 37.99 -9.61 -13.10
C ASN A 126 38.60 -8.21 -12.95
N THR A 127 39.29 -7.94 -11.85
CA THR A 127 39.79 -6.60 -11.48
C THR A 127 41.08 -6.21 -12.20
N ASP A 128 41.84 -7.17 -12.71
CA ASP A 128 43.21 -6.94 -13.20
C ASP A 128 43.32 -6.98 -14.74
N ASP A 129 42.29 -7.47 -15.45
CA ASP A 129 42.26 -7.56 -16.92
C ASP A 129 40.83 -7.37 -17.46
N VAL A 130 40.49 -6.13 -17.78
CA VAL A 130 39.13 -5.70 -18.14
C VAL A 130 38.68 -6.34 -19.46
N THR A 131 37.85 -7.38 -19.37
CA THR A 131 37.17 -7.97 -20.52
C THR A 131 35.75 -7.43 -20.61
N MET A 132 35.33 -7.01 -21.80
CA MET A 132 34.01 -6.39 -22.01
C MET A 132 32.92 -7.43 -22.20
N GLU A 133 31.77 -7.20 -21.58
CA GLU A 133 30.52 -7.93 -21.82
C GLU A 133 30.07 -7.75 -23.27
N ASN A 134 29.64 -8.84 -23.91
CA ASN A 134 29.14 -8.78 -25.28
C ASN A 134 27.62 -8.54 -25.38
N TRP A 135 26.82 -8.71 -24.33
CA TRP A 135 25.37 -8.48 -24.39
C TRP A 135 24.97 -7.00 -24.47
N ALA A 136 25.87 -6.07 -24.13
CA ALA A 136 25.66 -4.62 -24.25
C ALA A 136 26.97 -3.85 -24.50
N PHE A 137 27.11 -3.27 -25.69
CA PHE A 137 28.20 -2.34 -26.00
C PHE A 137 27.88 -1.41 -27.16
N ALA A 138 28.61 -0.30 -27.24
CA ALA A 138 28.44 0.77 -28.22
C ALA A 138 29.72 1.04 -29.00
N CYS A 139 29.58 1.38 -30.28
CA CYS A 139 30.69 1.72 -31.18
C CYS A 139 30.36 2.95 -32.02
N PRO A 140 31.29 3.91 -32.18
CA PRO A 140 31.17 4.93 -33.21
C PRO A 140 31.44 4.34 -34.60
N THR A 141 31.06 5.08 -35.65
CA THR A 141 31.35 4.69 -37.03
C THR A 141 32.18 5.76 -37.73
N PRO A 142 33.36 5.43 -38.26
CA PRO A 142 34.05 4.13 -38.17
C PRO A 142 34.73 3.91 -36.80
N SER A 143 34.77 2.66 -36.31
CA SER A 143 35.57 2.24 -35.15
C SER A 143 36.65 1.24 -35.57
N PRO A 144 37.94 1.65 -35.61
CA PRO A 144 39.04 0.73 -35.93
C PRO A 144 39.12 -0.48 -35.00
N PHE A 145 38.82 -0.29 -33.71
CA PHE A 145 38.77 -1.37 -32.72
C PHE A 145 37.66 -2.37 -33.05
N CYS A 146 36.43 -1.91 -33.33
CA CYS A 146 35.30 -2.79 -33.64
C CYS A 146 35.51 -3.55 -34.96
N VAL A 147 36.12 -2.93 -35.97
CA VAL A 147 36.51 -3.59 -37.23
C VAL A 147 37.52 -4.70 -36.95
N ARG A 148 38.57 -4.44 -36.18
CA ARG A 148 39.57 -5.48 -35.85
C ARG A 148 38.97 -6.61 -35.02
N TRP A 149 38.08 -6.28 -34.08
CA TRP A 149 37.36 -7.28 -33.28
C TRP A 149 36.49 -8.18 -34.16
N THR A 150 35.81 -7.61 -35.15
CA THR A 150 35.04 -8.36 -36.15
C THR A 150 35.92 -9.31 -36.94
N GLU A 151 37.09 -8.86 -37.41
CA GLU A 151 38.03 -9.71 -38.16
C GLU A 151 38.57 -10.86 -37.32
N ASN A 152 38.96 -10.60 -36.07
CA ASN A 152 39.43 -11.63 -35.15
C ASN A 152 38.34 -12.66 -34.85
N PHE A 153 37.10 -12.21 -34.63
CA PHE A 153 35.96 -13.12 -34.44
C PHE A 153 35.62 -13.90 -35.71
N LYS A 154 35.65 -13.27 -36.89
CA LYS A 154 35.46 -13.94 -38.19
C LYS A 154 36.48 -15.06 -38.37
N ARG A 155 37.75 -14.78 -38.05
CA ARG A 155 38.83 -15.78 -38.07
C ARG A 155 38.57 -16.91 -37.08
N ALA A 156 38.08 -16.61 -35.88
CA ALA A 156 37.71 -17.62 -34.89
C ALA A 156 36.64 -18.58 -35.42
N LEU A 157 35.59 -18.04 -36.06
CA LEU A 157 34.51 -18.82 -36.64
C LEU A 157 34.99 -19.70 -37.82
N VAL A 158 35.85 -19.16 -38.70
CA VAL A 158 36.39 -19.90 -39.87
C VAL A 158 37.37 -21.00 -39.45
N MET A 159 38.21 -20.76 -38.44
CA MET A 159 39.17 -21.74 -37.94
C MET A 159 38.54 -22.81 -37.03
N GLY A 160 37.35 -22.54 -36.50
CA GLY A 160 36.74 -23.27 -35.40
C GLY A 160 37.19 -22.71 -34.04
N THR A 161 36.23 -22.50 -33.14
CA THR A 161 36.39 -21.81 -31.86
C THR A 161 37.49 -22.45 -30.98
N ASP A 162 37.49 -23.78 -30.87
CA ASP A 162 38.50 -24.53 -30.12
C ASP A 162 39.91 -24.35 -30.70
N SER A 163 40.05 -24.44 -32.02
CA SER A 163 41.35 -24.31 -32.71
C SER A 163 41.90 -22.89 -32.61
N TYR A 164 41.03 -21.89 -32.72
CA TYR A 164 41.38 -20.49 -32.53
C TYR A 164 41.82 -20.22 -31.09
N CYS A 165 41.00 -20.58 -30.09
CA CYS A 165 41.32 -20.36 -28.69
C CYS A 165 42.59 -21.10 -28.25
N ASN A 166 42.84 -22.32 -28.75
CA ASN A 166 44.08 -23.06 -28.48
C ASN A 166 45.34 -22.42 -29.11
N GLY A 167 45.18 -21.59 -30.15
CA GLY A 167 46.26 -20.86 -30.80
C GLY A 167 46.60 -19.52 -30.14
N LEU A 168 45.81 -19.06 -29.17
CA LEU A 168 46.03 -17.81 -28.45
C LEU A 168 47.01 -18.01 -27.28
N SER A 169 47.81 -16.99 -26.97
CA SER A 169 48.73 -17.04 -25.82
C SER A 169 47.95 -17.04 -24.50
N ASP A 170 48.54 -17.60 -23.45
CA ASP A 170 47.92 -17.60 -22.11
C ASP A 170 47.66 -16.16 -21.59
N SER A 171 48.40 -15.16 -22.06
CA SER A 171 48.14 -13.74 -21.79
C SER A 171 46.82 -13.23 -22.39
N VAL A 172 46.37 -13.78 -23.52
CA VAL A 172 45.07 -13.45 -24.12
C VAL A 172 43.93 -14.21 -23.44
N LEU A 173 44.17 -15.45 -23.00
CA LEU A 173 43.13 -16.30 -22.41
C LEU A 173 42.88 -15.99 -20.93
N GLY A 174 43.91 -15.62 -20.16
CA GLY A 174 43.85 -15.18 -18.75
C GLY A 174 42.77 -15.86 -17.91
N ALA A 175 41.85 -15.08 -17.34
CA ALA A 175 40.79 -15.53 -16.43
C ALA A 175 39.54 -16.15 -17.12
N LEU A 176 39.46 -16.22 -18.46
CA LEU A 176 38.26 -16.71 -19.16
C LEU A 176 37.96 -18.19 -18.91
N GLY A 177 38.94 -18.96 -18.43
CA GLY A 177 38.81 -20.38 -18.10
C GLY A 177 38.67 -21.28 -19.34
N ARG A 178 39.45 -22.37 -19.42
CA ARG A 178 39.48 -23.22 -20.62
C ARG A 178 38.18 -24.02 -20.86
N SER A 179 37.31 -24.16 -19.86
CA SER A 179 36.06 -24.94 -19.94
C SER A 179 34.87 -24.20 -20.57
N MET A 180 34.89 -22.87 -20.64
CA MET A 180 33.81 -22.05 -21.23
C MET A 180 34.18 -21.42 -22.58
N LEU A 181 35.35 -21.77 -23.14
CA LEU A 181 35.86 -21.18 -24.37
C LEU A 181 34.95 -21.28 -25.60
N PRO A 182 34.15 -22.35 -25.81
CA PRO A 182 33.20 -22.38 -26.91
C PRO A 182 32.13 -21.29 -26.81
N TYR A 183 31.72 -20.89 -25.61
CA TYR A 183 30.74 -19.83 -25.35
C TYR A 183 31.38 -18.43 -25.26
N LEU A 184 32.65 -18.34 -24.89
CA LEU A 184 33.38 -17.07 -24.70
C LEU A 184 34.23 -16.66 -25.91
N THR A 185 34.00 -17.26 -27.09
CA THR A 185 34.77 -17.02 -28.32
C THR A 185 34.84 -15.52 -28.68
N GLN A 186 33.72 -14.78 -28.60
CA GLN A 186 33.71 -13.34 -28.89
C GLN A 186 34.51 -12.52 -27.87
N HIS A 187 34.56 -12.95 -26.60
CA HIS A 187 35.37 -12.34 -25.54
C HIS A 187 36.87 -12.61 -25.75
N ALA A 188 37.24 -13.81 -26.18
CA ALA A 188 38.62 -14.14 -26.56
C ALA A 188 39.10 -13.27 -27.74
N ALA A 189 38.25 -13.07 -28.75
CA ALA A 189 38.54 -12.17 -29.87
C ALA A 189 38.66 -10.70 -29.44
N TRP A 190 37.89 -10.26 -28.44
CA TRP A 190 38.05 -8.92 -27.83
C TRP A 190 39.45 -8.78 -27.23
N ARG A 191 39.90 -9.78 -26.46
CA ARG A 191 41.19 -9.70 -25.74
C ARG A 191 42.37 -9.71 -26.68
N GLU A 192 42.29 -10.51 -27.75
CA GLU A 192 43.29 -10.46 -28.81
C GLU A 192 43.32 -9.08 -29.48
N THR A 193 42.14 -8.48 -29.74
CA THR A 193 42.04 -7.14 -30.32
C THR A 193 42.65 -6.08 -29.42
N ARG A 194 42.45 -6.18 -28.09
CA ARG A 194 43.04 -5.28 -27.11
C ARG A 194 44.57 -5.34 -27.10
N GLN A 195 45.15 -6.53 -27.27
CA GLN A 195 46.60 -6.68 -27.41
C GLN A 195 47.13 -6.15 -28.74
N GLN A 196 46.38 -6.32 -29.84
CA GLN A 196 46.77 -5.82 -31.16
C GLN A 196 46.65 -4.29 -31.28
N LEU A 197 45.76 -3.66 -30.49
CA LEU A 197 45.52 -2.23 -30.46
C LEU A 197 45.61 -1.67 -29.02
N PRO A 198 46.81 -1.64 -28.41
CA PRO A 198 47.00 -1.21 -27.02
C PRO A 198 46.66 0.27 -26.82
N ASP A 199 46.86 1.10 -27.85
CA ASP A 199 46.59 2.55 -27.82
C ASP A 199 45.13 2.91 -28.14
N ALA A 200 44.27 1.92 -28.44
CA ALA A 200 42.85 2.21 -28.68
C ALA A 200 42.17 2.68 -27.39
N LEU A 201 41.43 3.78 -27.49
CA LEU A 201 40.61 4.29 -26.40
C LEU A 201 39.36 3.41 -26.24
N VAL A 202 39.29 2.66 -25.14
CA VAL A 202 38.18 1.78 -24.77
C VAL A 202 37.62 2.30 -23.45
N ARG A 203 36.30 2.51 -23.37
CA ARG A 203 35.63 2.90 -22.12
C ARG A 203 34.83 1.71 -21.61
N VAL A 204 35.24 1.15 -20.49
CA VAL A 204 34.51 0.03 -19.88
C VAL A 204 34.07 0.43 -18.48
N VAL A 205 32.77 0.34 -18.22
CA VAL A 205 32.17 0.63 -16.92
C VAL A 205 32.17 -0.66 -16.10
N PRO A 206 32.66 -0.66 -14.85
CA PRO A 206 32.55 -1.82 -13.97
C PRO A 206 31.09 -2.28 -13.83
N SER A 207 30.84 -3.58 -13.88
CA SER A 207 29.46 -4.12 -13.78
C SER A 207 28.84 -3.91 -12.39
N ASP A 208 29.67 -3.75 -11.36
CA ASP A 208 29.28 -3.38 -9.99
C ASP A 208 29.21 -1.87 -9.74
N SER A 209 29.50 -1.05 -10.77
CA SER A 209 29.31 0.40 -10.70
C SER A 209 27.83 0.73 -10.43
N PRO A 210 27.53 1.83 -9.73
CA PRO A 210 26.16 2.29 -9.57
C PRO A 210 25.43 2.54 -10.90
N GLN A 211 26.15 2.83 -11.99
CA GLN A 211 25.61 2.97 -13.35
C GLN A 211 25.52 1.65 -14.13
N GLY A 212 26.09 0.58 -13.57
CA GLY A 212 26.15 -0.76 -14.13
C GLY A 212 24.79 -1.46 -14.20
N PRO A 213 24.74 -2.65 -14.82
CA PRO A 213 23.52 -3.43 -14.93
C PRO A 213 23.29 -4.28 -13.69
N PHE A 214 22.03 -4.42 -13.29
CA PHE A 214 21.62 -5.37 -12.26
C PHE A 214 21.30 -6.73 -12.89
N PHE A 215 21.97 -7.79 -12.43
CA PHE A 215 21.73 -9.16 -12.89
C PHE A 215 20.72 -9.88 -12.00
N PHE A 216 19.45 -9.90 -12.42
CA PHE A 216 18.32 -10.31 -11.57
C PHE A 216 18.43 -11.75 -11.06
N LEU A 217 18.71 -12.73 -11.92
CA LEU A 217 18.71 -14.15 -11.53
C LEU A 217 19.98 -14.62 -10.79
N GLU A 218 21.10 -13.90 -10.91
CA GLU A 218 22.38 -14.29 -10.30
C GLU A 218 22.46 -13.90 -8.82
N HIS A 219 21.83 -12.78 -8.43
CA HIS A 219 21.75 -12.34 -7.02
C HIS A 219 20.77 -13.15 -6.18
N VAL A 220 19.78 -13.72 -6.83
CA VAL A 220 18.65 -14.38 -6.20
C VAL A 220 18.99 -15.82 -5.79
N TYR A 221 19.80 -16.53 -6.59
CA TYR A 221 19.96 -17.99 -6.44
C TYR A 221 21.39 -18.48 -6.20
N GLY A 222 22.41 -17.60 -6.31
CA GLY A 222 23.79 -18.04 -6.36
C GLY A 222 24.09 -18.91 -7.60
N SER A 223 25.35 -19.27 -7.82
CA SER A 223 25.83 -19.94 -9.03
C SER A 223 25.44 -21.43 -9.15
N ASP A 224 24.41 -21.91 -8.45
CA ASP A 224 23.99 -23.32 -8.44
C ASP A 224 22.64 -23.53 -9.16
N PRO A 225 22.63 -24.13 -10.37
CA PRO A 225 21.42 -24.44 -11.13
C PRO A 225 20.45 -25.40 -10.43
N ALA A 226 20.88 -26.17 -9.41
CA ALA A 226 20.00 -27.06 -8.65
C ALA A 226 19.20 -26.32 -7.56
N ALA A 227 19.68 -25.15 -7.10
CA ALA A 227 18.95 -24.28 -6.17
C ALA A 227 17.73 -23.61 -6.86
N LEU A 228 17.86 -23.33 -8.15
CA LEU A 228 16.81 -22.76 -9.03
C LEU A 228 15.54 -23.63 -9.13
N MET A 229 15.66 -24.95 -8.94
CA MET A 229 14.51 -25.88 -8.99
C MET A 229 13.92 -26.22 -7.61
N SER A 230 14.61 -25.90 -6.52
CA SER A 230 14.23 -26.32 -5.15
C SER A 230 13.75 -25.20 -4.25
N THR A 231 13.98 -23.95 -4.63
CA THR A 231 13.45 -22.77 -3.95
C THR A 231 12.24 -22.28 -4.75
N GLY A 232 11.06 -22.25 -4.10
CA GLY A 232 9.83 -21.76 -4.73
C GLY A 232 9.90 -20.28 -5.15
N PRO A 233 8.79 -19.70 -5.62
CA PRO A 233 8.71 -18.30 -6.05
C PRO A 233 9.26 -17.29 -5.03
N GLU A 234 9.22 -17.61 -3.74
CA GLU A 234 9.76 -16.80 -2.64
C GLU A 234 11.28 -16.58 -2.69
N GLY A 235 12.03 -17.45 -3.40
CA GLY A 235 13.45 -17.25 -3.61
C GLY A 235 13.75 -16.02 -4.46
N ILE A 236 12.84 -15.66 -5.39
CA ILE A 236 13.04 -14.66 -6.46
C ILE A 236 13.21 -13.21 -5.94
N PHE A 237 12.65 -12.89 -4.77
CA PHE A 237 12.32 -11.49 -4.43
C PHE A 237 12.93 -10.97 -3.12
N ASN A 238 13.88 -11.70 -2.53
CA ASN A 238 14.55 -11.27 -1.29
C ASN A 238 15.65 -10.24 -1.56
N ILE A 239 15.27 -8.97 -1.64
CA ILE A 239 16.22 -7.83 -1.62
C ILE A 239 15.82 -6.94 -0.45
N ASP A 240 16.72 -6.78 0.52
CA ASP A 240 16.44 -5.91 1.68
C ASP A 240 16.32 -4.43 1.25
N GLU A 241 15.55 -3.65 2.02
CA GLU A 241 15.26 -2.24 1.77
C GLU A 241 16.53 -1.38 1.59
N MET A 242 17.63 -1.73 2.28
CA MET A 242 18.89 -1.01 2.22
C MET A 242 19.61 -1.26 0.89
N THR A 243 19.62 -2.51 0.42
CA THR A 243 20.13 -2.93 -0.88
C THR A 243 19.30 -2.35 -2.03
N TRP A 244 17.98 -2.26 -1.86
CA TRP A 244 17.10 -1.58 -2.83
C TRP A 244 17.44 -0.09 -2.95
N ARG A 245 17.43 0.67 -1.84
CA ARG A 245 17.64 2.13 -1.87
C ARG A 245 19.04 2.55 -2.32
N THR A 246 20.08 1.80 -1.96
CA THR A 246 21.47 2.14 -2.30
C THR A 246 21.88 1.69 -3.70
N LYS A 247 21.32 0.59 -4.23
CA LYS A 247 21.73 0.00 -5.50
C LYS A 247 20.76 0.30 -6.66
N TYR A 248 19.45 0.25 -6.45
CA TYR A 248 18.46 0.35 -7.54
C TYR A 248 18.21 1.76 -8.08
N SER A 249 18.30 2.80 -7.24
CA SER A 249 18.09 4.19 -7.71
C SER A 249 19.13 4.66 -8.74
N GLN A 250 20.27 3.97 -8.83
CA GLN A 250 21.40 4.37 -9.68
C GLN A 250 21.55 3.54 -10.96
N VAL A 251 21.05 2.30 -10.98
CA VAL A 251 21.21 1.32 -12.09
C VAL A 251 20.58 1.81 -13.40
N SER A 252 21.26 1.53 -14.52
CA SER A 252 20.77 1.89 -15.86
C SER A 252 19.90 0.82 -16.51
N PHE A 253 20.17 -0.47 -16.25
CA PHE A 253 19.43 -1.61 -16.81
C PHE A 253 19.27 -2.76 -15.82
N VAL A 254 18.20 -3.52 -15.99
CA VAL A 254 18.07 -4.86 -15.43
C VAL A 254 18.30 -5.88 -16.54
N LYS A 255 19.30 -6.75 -16.36
CA LYS A 255 19.63 -7.84 -17.28
C LYS A 255 19.26 -9.19 -16.66
N PHE A 256 18.48 -9.97 -17.38
CA PHE A 256 18.16 -11.35 -17.00
C PHE A 256 19.25 -12.28 -17.56
N ARG A 257 20.06 -12.88 -16.67
CA ARG A 257 21.19 -13.80 -17.01
C ARG A 257 20.77 -15.27 -16.86
N GLY A 258 21.36 -16.16 -17.68
CA GLY A 258 21.28 -17.62 -17.49
C GLY A 258 20.07 -18.34 -18.10
N VAL A 259 19.30 -17.69 -18.98
CA VAL A 259 18.05 -18.22 -19.51
C VAL A 259 18.20 -18.68 -20.96
N GLU A 260 18.31 -20.00 -21.13
CA GLU A 260 17.98 -20.64 -22.41
C GLU A 260 16.55 -20.25 -22.81
N ARG A 261 16.31 -20.03 -24.10
CA ARG A 261 15.04 -19.57 -24.73
C ARG A 261 13.76 -20.18 -24.14
N GLN A 262 13.86 -21.38 -23.58
CA GLN A 262 12.80 -22.10 -22.87
C GLN A 262 12.19 -21.29 -21.71
N TYR A 263 13.00 -20.68 -20.84
CA TYR A 263 12.50 -19.90 -19.69
C TYR A 263 11.90 -18.54 -20.07
N ILE A 264 12.33 -17.92 -21.16
CA ILE A 264 11.71 -16.68 -21.66
C ILE A 264 10.33 -17.00 -22.28
N ASN A 265 10.21 -18.13 -22.97
CA ASN A 265 8.91 -18.63 -23.44
C ASN A 265 8.02 -19.01 -22.25
N ASP A 266 8.60 -19.51 -21.16
CA ASP A 266 7.89 -19.74 -19.92
C ASP A 266 7.46 -18.41 -19.28
N LEU A 267 8.32 -17.39 -19.10
CA LEU A 267 7.93 -16.04 -18.65
C LEU A 267 6.77 -15.45 -19.45
N ASN A 268 6.66 -15.82 -20.71
CA ASN A 268 5.61 -15.35 -21.60
C ASN A 268 4.30 -16.11 -21.53
N THR A 269 4.36 -17.36 -21.08
CA THR A 269 3.21 -18.22 -20.85
C THR A 269 2.81 -18.18 -19.35
N TYR A 270 3.70 -17.70 -18.47
CA TYR A 270 3.63 -17.78 -17.01
C TYR A 270 3.69 -16.43 -16.26
N HIS A 271 4.33 -15.38 -16.80
CA HIS A 271 4.67 -14.15 -16.05
C HIS A 271 4.55 -12.85 -16.86
N GLY A 272 3.76 -12.81 -17.94
CA GLY A 272 3.53 -11.58 -18.71
C GLY A 272 3.02 -10.41 -17.85
N TYR A 273 2.29 -10.74 -16.78
CA TYR A 273 1.77 -9.78 -15.80
C TYR A 273 2.84 -9.27 -14.81
N LEU A 274 3.73 -10.14 -14.33
CA LEU A 274 4.76 -9.73 -13.37
C LEU A 274 5.76 -8.76 -14.01
N ALA A 275 6.02 -8.96 -15.30
CA ALA A 275 6.80 -8.04 -16.11
C ALA A 275 6.06 -6.73 -16.40
N SER A 276 4.75 -6.74 -16.68
CA SER A 276 3.97 -5.50 -16.87
C SER A 276 3.82 -4.73 -15.58
N VAL A 277 3.65 -5.38 -14.42
CA VAL A 277 3.61 -4.75 -13.10
C VAL A 277 4.97 -4.19 -12.68
N LEU A 278 6.06 -4.93 -12.92
CA LEU A 278 7.41 -4.39 -12.75
C LEU A 278 7.63 -3.20 -13.69
N LEU A 279 7.17 -3.26 -14.93
CA LEU A 279 7.29 -2.16 -15.89
C LEU A 279 6.41 -0.97 -15.51
N GLU A 280 5.15 -1.13 -15.07
CA GLU A 280 4.27 -0.06 -14.60
C GLU A 280 4.84 0.62 -13.35
N ALA A 281 5.31 -0.16 -12.36
CA ALA A 281 5.99 0.35 -11.18
C ALA A 281 7.28 1.12 -11.50
N LEU A 282 7.91 0.81 -12.64
CA LEU A 282 9.10 1.49 -13.16
C LEU A 282 8.77 2.62 -14.15
N GLU A 283 7.60 2.60 -14.80
CA GLU A 283 7.08 3.58 -15.78
C GLU A 283 6.52 4.82 -15.10
N ASP A 284 5.90 4.68 -13.92
CA ASP A 284 5.31 5.78 -13.14
C ASP A 284 6.32 6.67 -12.42
N GLY A 285 7.63 6.46 -12.64
CA GLY A 285 8.65 7.38 -12.16
C GLY A 285 8.61 7.55 -10.64
N TYR A 286 8.62 6.44 -9.88
CA TYR A 286 8.82 6.42 -8.42
C TYR A 286 10.22 6.92 -7.96
N VAL A 287 10.81 7.86 -8.72
CA VAL A 287 12.03 8.60 -8.43
C VAL A 287 11.78 10.07 -8.78
N GLY A 288 11.20 10.81 -7.83
CA GLY A 288 11.09 12.27 -7.87
C GLY A 288 9.66 12.74 -7.99
N GLY A 289 9.16 13.38 -6.93
CA GLY A 289 7.88 14.07 -6.97
C GLY A 289 7.90 15.16 -8.03
N ASP A 290 6.96 15.08 -8.96
CA ASP A 290 6.15 16.19 -9.45
C ASP A 290 4.99 15.64 -10.28
N TYR A 291 3.86 16.32 -10.15
CA TYR A 291 2.57 16.09 -10.79
C TYR A 291 2.65 16.00 -12.32
N ILE A 292 1.85 15.13 -12.93
CA ILE A 292 1.44 15.28 -14.34
C ILE A 292 -0.07 15.48 -14.40
N GLU A 293 -0.47 16.71 -14.71
CA GLU A 293 -1.79 17.02 -15.26
C GLU A 293 -2.01 16.19 -16.53
N MET A 294 -3.04 15.35 -16.55
CA MET A 294 -3.50 14.74 -17.80
C MET A 294 -4.03 15.82 -18.76
N ASN A 295 -3.38 15.89 -19.92
CA ASN A 295 -3.61 16.80 -21.04
C ASN A 295 -5.09 16.79 -21.54
N PRO A 296 -5.77 17.96 -21.65
CA PRO A 296 -7.18 18.11 -22.05
C PRO A 296 -7.44 18.02 -23.58
N PHE A 297 -6.65 17.24 -24.33
CA PHE A 297 -6.83 17.12 -25.79
C PHE A 297 -7.85 16.04 -26.25
N SER A 298 -8.46 15.29 -25.33
CA SER A 298 -9.52 14.31 -25.62
C SER A 298 -10.95 14.86 -25.47
N ILE A 299 -11.12 16.10 -24.98
CA ILE A 299 -12.42 16.77 -24.81
C ILE A 299 -12.99 17.33 -26.13
N TRP A 300 -12.19 17.36 -27.21
CA TRP A 300 -12.60 17.97 -28.48
C TRP A 300 -13.43 17.05 -29.41
N TRP A 301 -13.64 15.78 -29.06
CA TRP A 301 -14.47 14.85 -29.84
C TRP A 301 -15.87 14.59 -29.25
N TRP A 302 -16.11 14.97 -27.98
CA TRP A 302 -17.40 14.74 -27.30
C TRP A 302 -18.36 15.95 -27.31
N VAL A 303 -17.89 17.14 -27.66
CA VAL A 303 -18.70 18.38 -27.60
C VAL A 303 -19.53 18.65 -28.87
N ASN A 304 -19.39 17.87 -29.95
CA ASN A 304 -20.04 18.16 -31.23
C ASN A 304 -21.25 17.26 -31.62
N VAL A 305 -21.86 16.55 -30.68
CA VAL A 305 -23.18 15.92 -30.93
C VAL A 305 -24.14 16.17 -29.77
N SER A 306 -24.46 17.43 -29.52
CA SER A 306 -25.62 17.84 -28.71
C SER A 306 -26.02 19.30 -29.00
N ILE A 307 -26.42 19.59 -30.24
CA ILE A 307 -27.22 20.79 -30.57
C ILE A 307 -28.31 20.38 -31.54
N ALA A 308 -29.39 19.81 -31.01
CA ALA A 308 -30.73 19.91 -31.58
C ALA A 308 -31.73 19.33 -30.57
N SER A 309 -32.19 20.17 -29.63
CA SER A 309 -33.61 20.30 -29.25
C SER A 309 -33.75 21.04 -27.91
N LEU A 310 -33.50 22.35 -27.98
CA LEU A 310 -34.16 23.35 -27.14
C LEU A 310 -35.45 23.75 -27.86
N ILE A 311 -36.61 23.72 -27.19
CA ILE A 311 -37.62 24.81 -27.17
C ILE A 311 -38.76 24.47 -26.17
N GLY A 312 -39.01 25.42 -25.26
CA GLY A 312 -40.21 25.63 -24.43
C GLY A 312 -40.01 25.28 -22.94
N GLY A 313 -39.76 26.19 -21.97
CA GLY A 313 -40.23 27.58 -21.78
C GLY A 313 -41.71 27.57 -21.34
N LEU A 314 -42.20 28.09 -20.21
CA LEU A 314 -41.75 29.11 -19.24
C LEU A 314 -42.79 29.21 -18.08
N LEU A 315 -42.45 29.99 -17.04
CA LEU A 315 -43.20 30.50 -15.85
C LEU A 315 -42.89 29.75 -14.54
N LEU A 316 -41.96 30.16 -13.67
CA LEU A 316 -41.64 31.46 -13.02
C LEU A 316 -42.69 31.92 -11.98
N GLY A 317 -42.26 32.02 -10.71
CA GLY A 317 -42.62 33.17 -9.88
C GLY A 317 -42.95 32.88 -8.41
N ALA A 318 -42.05 33.34 -7.52
CA ALA A 318 -42.12 33.45 -6.04
C ALA A 318 -41.85 32.15 -5.28
N LEU A 319 -40.62 31.79 -4.89
CA LEU A 319 -39.58 32.51 -4.12
C LEU A 319 -40.00 32.86 -2.67
N ILE A 320 -39.18 32.38 -1.73
CA ILE A 320 -38.94 32.84 -0.35
C ILE A 320 -39.91 32.33 0.73
N ALA A 321 -39.45 31.36 1.55
CA ALA A 321 -39.14 31.59 2.98
C ALA A 321 -38.97 30.25 3.75
N THR A 322 -37.71 29.99 4.13
CA THR A 322 -37.26 29.45 5.43
C THR A 322 -37.70 28.04 5.88
N LEU A 323 -36.68 27.18 6.03
CA LEU A 323 -36.54 25.95 6.82
C LEU A 323 -37.60 25.69 7.92
N THR A 324 -38.09 24.44 8.03
CA THR A 324 -37.75 23.43 9.08
C THR A 324 -38.82 22.31 9.10
N THR A 325 -38.38 21.05 9.26
CA THR A 325 -39.09 19.89 9.86
C THR A 325 -40.30 19.24 9.17
N TYR A 326 -40.21 17.92 9.01
CA TYR A 326 -41.05 16.90 9.68
C TYR A 326 -41.59 15.78 8.77
N CYS A 327 -41.50 14.59 9.36
CA CYS A 327 -41.92 13.27 8.92
C CYS A 327 -43.41 13.14 8.53
N VAL A 328 -43.66 12.10 7.73
CA VAL A 328 -44.69 11.06 7.89
C VAL A 328 -46.01 11.49 8.52
N MET A 329 -47.12 11.37 7.79
CA MET A 329 -48.27 10.54 8.19
C MET A 329 -49.43 10.62 7.19
N ARG A 330 -49.89 9.45 6.74
CA ARG A 330 -51.32 9.18 6.53
C ARG A 330 -51.63 7.77 6.99
N ARG A 331 -52.39 7.66 8.09
CA ARG A 331 -53.65 6.92 8.21
C ARG A 331 -54.22 7.14 9.62
N GLY A 332 -55.49 7.54 9.69
CA GLY A 332 -56.25 7.67 10.93
C GLY A 332 -56.93 6.34 11.35
N PRO A 333 -58.07 6.39 12.07
CA PRO A 333 -58.09 6.42 13.54
C PRO A 333 -59.01 5.34 14.15
N THR A 334 -58.77 4.94 15.40
CA THR A 334 -59.83 4.38 16.29
C THR A 334 -59.62 4.74 17.76
N SER A 335 -60.65 5.39 18.32
CA SER A 335 -61.10 5.47 19.73
C SER A 335 -60.14 5.90 20.84
N GLY A 336 -60.28 7.15 21.28
CA GLY A 336 -59.91 7.64 22.61
C GLY A 336 -60.44 9.06 22.79
N GLY A 337 -61.16 9.34 23.89
CA GLY A 337 -61.78 10.64 24.18
C GLY A 337 -60.80 11.82 24.18
N THR A 338 -61.33 13.03 24.29
CA THR A 338 -60.56 14.27 24.13
C THR A 338 -59.39 14.37 25.12
N LEU A 339 -58.31 15.06 24.72
CA LEU A 339 -57.08 15.14 25.53
C LEU A 339 -57.34 15.74 26.93
N GLU A 340 -58.27 16.70 27.04
CA GLU A 340 -58.68 17.31 28.30
C GLU A 340 -59.35 16.29 29.24
N GLU A 341 -60.23 15.42 28.72
CA GLU A 341 -60.85 14.34 29.52
C GLU A 341 -59.81 13.32 30.00
N GLN A 342 -58.78 13.01 29.20
CA GLN A 342 -57.71 12.09 29.61
C GLN A 342 -56.80 12.69 30.69
N ILE A 343 -56.57 14.00 30.65
CA ILE A 343 -55.77 14.72 31.66
C ILE A 343 -56.51 14.77 33.00
N GLU A 344 -57.80 15.17 33.01
CA GLU A 344 -58.60 15.20 34.24
C GLU A 344 -58.73 13.81 34.87
N ARG A 345 -58.94 12.79 34.03
CA ARG A 345 -59.04 11.40 34.47
C ARG A 345 -57.75 10.90 35.12
N ARG A 346 -56.58 11.20 34.55
CA ARG A 346 -55.27 10.84 35.15
C ARG A 346 -54.99 11.61 36.43
N ALA A 347 -55.32 12.91 36.49
CA ALA A 347 -55.17 13.71 37.70
C ALA A 347 -56.04 13.19 38.86
N ALA A 348 -57.25 12.72 38.57
CA ALA A 348 -58.10 12.05 39.55
C ALA A 348 -57.50 10.72 40.03
N LEU A 349 -56.93 9.92 39.12
CA LEU A 349 -56.27 8.66 39.48
C LEU A 349 -55.02 8.88 40.35
N THR A 350 -54.23 9.92 40.10
CA THR A 350 -53.07 10.27 40.94
C THR A 350 -53.48 10.53 42.38
N LYS A 351 -54.52 11.35 42.60
CA LYS A 351 -55.04 11.62 43.95
C LYS A 351 -55.59 10.37 44.64
N LEU A 352 -56.25 9.48 43.89
CA LEU A 352 -56.75 8.21 44.43
C LEU A 352 -55.61 7.24 44.77
N LYS A 353 -54.53 7.21 43.97
CA LYS A 353 -53.33 6.44 44.26
C LYS A 353 -52.64 6.94 45.54
N GLU A 354 -52.49 8.25 45.70
CA GLU A 354 -51.94 8.86 46.92
C GLU A 354 -52.80 8.56 48.16
N ALA A 355 -54.11 8.42 47.97
CA ALA A 355 -55.05 7.96 49.00
C ALA A 355 -55.06 6.43 49.23
N GLY A 356 -54.17 5.68 48.58
CA GLY A 356 -53.96 4.25 48.80
C GLY A 356 -54.74 3.30 47.87
N LEU A 357 -55.31 3.79 46.77
CA LEU A 357 -55.95 2.93 45.77
C LEU A 357 -54.90 1.96 45.18
N SER A 358 -55.22 0.67 45.07
CA SER A 358 -54.33 -0.30 44.42
C SER A 358 -54.50 -0.31 42.90
N CYS A 359 -53.48 -0.77 42.19
CA CYS A 359 -53.49 -0.87 40.72
C CYS A 359 -54.66 -1.75 40.20
N GLY A 360 -54.98 -2.84 40.92
CA GLY A 360 -56.13 -3.69 40.62
C GLY A 360 -57.48 -3.01 40.82
N ALA A 361 -57.61 -2.16 41.84
CA ALA A 361 -58.82 -1.36 42.05
C ALA A 361 -58.95 -0.25 40.99
N ALA A 362 -57.84 0.36 40.55
CA ALA A 362 -57.84 1.30 39.42
C ALA A 362 -58.32 0.65 38.12
N ARG A 363 -57.84 -0.57 37.80
CA ARG A 363 -58.35 -1.34 36.66
C ARG A 363 -59.85 -1.61 36.78
N SER A 364 -60.32 -2.01 37.96
CA SER A 364 -61.73 -2.34 38.22
C SER A 364 -62.63 -1.10 38.14
N ALA A 365 -62.10 0.08 38.46
CA ALA A 365 -62.76 1.38 38.27
C ALA A 365 -62.70 1.89 36.80
N GLY A 366 -62.18 1.07 35.88
CA GLY A 366 -62.20 1.31 34.44
C GLY A 366 -61.00 2.08 33.89
N TYR A 367 -59.99 2.41 34.70
CA TYR A 367 -58.78 3.09 34.23
C TYR A 367 -57.93 2.18 33.32
N SER A 368 -57.36 2.74 32.26
CA SER A 368 -56.57 1.98 31.30
C SER A 368 -55.17 1.65 31.85
N CYS A 369 -54.52 0.64 31.28
CA CYS A 369 -53.14 0.29 31.63
C CYS A 369 -52.17 1.47 31.39
N ALA A 370 -52.42 2.29 30.37
CA ALA A 370 -51.64 3.50 30.10
C ALA A 370 -51.86 4.59 31.15
N ASP A 371 -53.09 4.76 31.66
CA ASP A 371 -53.38 5.72 32.74
C ASP A 371 -52.65 5.33 34.03
N ALA A 372 -52.61 4.03 34.34
CA ALA A 372 -51.92 3.53 35.51
C ALA A 372 -50.40 3.69 35.45
N LYS A 373 -49.81 3.53 34.25
CA LYS A 373 -48.39 3.83 34.03
C LYS A 373 -48.09 5.30 34.19
N ALA A 374 -48.95 6.17 33.65
CA ALA A 374 -48.78 7.61 33.69
C ALA A 374 -48.83 8.18 35.11
N VAL A 375 -49.38 7.44 36.08
CA VAL A 375 -49.38 7.81 37.50
C VAL A 375 -48.43 6.93 38.34
N ASP A 376 -47.45 6.29 37.71
CA ASP A 376 -46.36 5.51 38.32
C ASP A 376 -46.76 4.25 39.10
N TYR A 377 -47.84 3.54 38.74
CA TYR A 377 -47.95 2.14 39.19
C TYR A 377 -46.85 1.32 38.52
N THR A 378 -46.19 0.42 39.24
CA THR A 378 -45.04 -0.32 38.69
C THR A 378 -45.49 -1.46 37.76
N LEU A 379 -44.57 -2.01 36.96
CA LEU A 379 -44.84 -3.21 36.16
C LEU A 379 -45.31 -4.40 37.01
N ILE A 380 -44.84 -4.50 38.26
CA ILE A 380 -45.25 -5.55 39.20
C ILE A 380 -46.71 -5.34 39.62
N ASP A 381 -47.09 -4.10 39.95
CA ASP A 381 -48.47 -3.75 40.30
C ASP A 381 -49.43 -3.99 39.14
N ALA A 382 -49.00 -3.64 37.93
CA ALA A 382 -49.73 -3.81 36.68
C ALA A 382 -49.96 -5.30 36.33
N LYS A 383 -48.96 -6.16 36.54
CA LYS A 383 -49.10 -7.62 36.42
C LYS A 383 -50.02 -8.21 37.50
N ALA A 384 -49.88 -7.76 38.76
CA ALA A 384 -50.73 -8.20 39.86
C ALA A 384 -52.20 -7.77 39.68
N ALA A 385 -52.43 -6.62 39.03
CA ALA A 385 -53.77 -6.16 38.61
C ALA A 385 -54.37 -6.98 37.45
N GLY A 386 -53.58 -7.87 36.85
CA GLY A 386 -54.00 -8.83 35.82
C GLY A 386 -54.16 -8.25 34.41
N TRP A 387 -53.54 -7.10 34.09
CA TRP A 387 -53.52 -6.60 32.71
C TRP A 387 -52.77 -7.56 31.79
N THR A 388 -53.33 -7.75 30.59
CA THR A 388 -52.80 -8.68 29.59
C THR A 388 -51.45 -8.22 29.05
N LEU A 389 -50.69 -9.17 28.48
CA LEU A 389 -49.38 -8.90 27.88
C LEU A 389 -49.44 -7.86 26.75
N GLU A 390 -50.56 -7.80 26.03
CA GLU A 390 -50.82 -6.80 24.99
C GLU A 390 -51.16 -5.42 25.57
N GLU A 391 -51.94 -5.36 26.66
CA GLU A 391 -52.20 -4.09 27.38
C GLU A 391 -50.93 -3.51 28.01
N LEU A 392 -50.06 -4.36 28.58
CA LEU A 392 -48.77 -3.96 29.15
C LEU A 392 -47.79 -3.47 28.07
N LEU A 393 -47.76 -4.12 26.91
CA LEU A 393 -46.96 -3.72 25.76
C LEU A 393 -47.45 -2.38 25.19
N ASN A 394 -48.75 -2.22 25.00
CA ASN A 394 -49.35 -1.00 24.45
C ASN A 394 -49.24 0.19 25.41
N ALA A 395 -49.27 -0.05 26.72
CA ALA A 395 -48.97 0.96 27.74
C ALA A 395 -47.46 1.25 27.87
N GLY A 396 -46.60 0.43 27.25
CA GLY A 396 -45.15 0.57 27.26
C GLY A 396 -44.47 0.12 28.54
N TYR A 397 -45.13 -0.67 29.39
CA TYR A 397 -44.51 -1.27 30.59
C TYR A 397 -43.43 -2.30 30.24
N ILE A 398 -43.56 -2.94 29.08
CA ILE A 398 -42.64 -3.92 28.51
C ILE A 398 -42.44 -3.60 27.03
N ASN A 399 -41.31 -4.00 26.44
CA ASN A 399 -41.06 -3.83 25.01
C ASN A 399 -41.46 -5.08 24.21
N GLN A 400 -41.49 -4.95 22.88
CA GLN A 400 -41.93 -6.02 21.97
C GLN A 400 -41.08 -7.30 22.09
N ALA A 401 -39.77 -7.15 22.35
CA ALA A 401 -38.85 -8.26 22.57
C ALA A 401 -39.16 -9.03 23.86
N LEU A 402 -39.44 -8.32 24.96
CA LEU A 402 -39.81 -8.93 26.24
C LEU A 402 -41.23 -9.53 26.17
N ALA A 403 -42.15 -8.91 25.43
CA ALA A 403 -43.48 -9.46 25.20
C ALA A 403 -43.43 -10.76 24.39
N MET A 404 -42.55 -10.87 23.38
CA MET A 404 -42.31 -12.12 22.64
C MET A 404 -41.71 -13.22 23.51
N ARG A 405 -40.74 -12.88 24.38
CA ARG A 405 -40.17 -13.84 25.35
C ARG A 405 -41.19 -14.33 26.36
N LEU A 406 -42.04 -13.44 26.89
CA LEU A 406 -43.04 -13.81 27.88
C LEU A 406 -44.22 -14.59 27.27
N ARG A 407 -44.60 -14.30 26.01
CA ARG A 407 -45.54 -15.13 25.23
C ARG A 407 -45.05 -16.55 25.02
N ALA A 408 -43.73 -16.76 24.97
CA ALA A 408 -43.12 -18.08 24.87
C ALA A 408 -43.07 -18.84 26.22
N THR A 409 -43.32 -18.17 27.36
CA THR A 409 -43.23 -18.77 28.71
C THR A 409 -44.57 -19.10 29.36
N ASP A 410 -45.71 -18.71 28.78
CA ASP A 410 -47.04 -18.84 29.40
C ASP A 410 -47.74 -20.20 29.19
N GLU A 411 -47.06 -21.24 28.68
CA GLU A 411 -47.54 -22.63 28.76
C GLU A 411 -46.81 -23.42 29.86
N PRO A 412 -47.49 -23.79 30.96
CA PRO A 412 -46.86 -24.54 32.04
C PRO A 412 -46.74 -26.02 31.66
N GLY A 413 -45.54 -26.45 31.25
CA GLY A 413 -45.24 -27.89 31.16
C GLY A 413 -44.22 -28.37 30.12
N ARG A 414 -43.54 -27.49 29.37
CA ARG A 414 -42.51 -27.94 28.41
C ARG A 414 -41.20 -27.17 28.57
N THR A 415 -40.25 -27.81 29.25
CA THR A 415 -38.81 -27.62 29.00
C THR A 415 -38.60 -27.75 27.49
N LEU A 416 -38.12 -26.68 26.83
CA LEU A 416 -37.80 -26.71 25.40
C LEU A 416 -36.68 -27.73 25.16
N ARG A 417 -37.07 -28.94 24.74
CA ARG A 417 -36.24 -29.79 23.89
C ARG A 417 -35.99 -28.96 22.61
N LEU A 418 -34.79 -28.41 22.48
CA LEU A 418 -34.30 -27.93 21.20
C LEU A 418 -34.36 -29.10 20.21
N ASN A 419 -35.03 -28.90 19.06
CA ASN A 419 -35.08 -29.88 17.99
C ASN A 419 -33.65 -30.21 17.55
N ARG A 420 -33.27 -31.49 17.62
CA ARG A 420 -31.91 -31.94 17.28
C ARG A 420 -31.70 -31.88 15.76
N PRO A 421 -30.50 -31.48 15.28
CA PRO A 421 -30.18 -31.52 13.86
C PRO A 421 -30.17 -32.94 13.32
N THR A 422 -30.53 -33.09 12.04
CA THR A 422 -30.25 -34.31 11.29
C THR A 422 -28.77 -34.34 11.00
N VAL A 423 -28.05 -35.32 11.55
CA VAL A 423 -26.60 -35.45 11.39
C VAL A 423 -26.29 -36.61 10.45
N VAL A 424 -25.54 -36.35 9.38
CA VAL A 424 -25.20 -37.35 8.36
C VAL A 424 -23.69 -37.45 8.22
N ASP A 425 -23.14 -38.66 8.26
CA ASP A 425 -21.71 -38.88 8.05
C ASP A 425 -21.41 -39.17 6.59
N ILE A 426 -20.59 -38.31 5.96
CA ILE A 426 -20.24 -38.40 4.53
C ILE A 426 -18.74 -38.55 4.29
N ARG A 427 -17.95 -38.79 5.33
CA ARG A 427 -16.49 -38.95 5.25
C ARG A 427 -16.07 -40.07 4.30
N THR A 428 -16.85 -41.16 4.26
CA THR A 428 -16.61 -42.34 3.43
C THR A 428 -17.49 -42.38 2.16
N ALA A 429 -18.28 -41.34 1.90
CA ALA A 429 -19.15 -41.27 0.73
C ALA A 429 -18.35 -41.13 -0.57
N SER A 430 -18.88 -41.69 -1.67
CA SER A 430 -18.34 -41.44 -3.02
C SER A 430 -18.51 -39.97 -3.40
N SER A 431 -17.73 -39.49 -4.37
CA SER A 431 -17.81 -38.10 -4.86
C SER A 431 -19.24 -37.73 -5.29
N ALA A 432 -19.93 -38.58 -6.05
CA ALA A 432 -21.32 -38.34 -6.43
C ALA A 432 -22.26 -38.21 -5.21
N ALA A 433 -22.17 -39.12 -4.24
CA ALA A 433 -23.02 -39.10 -3.05
C ALA A 433 -22.69 -37.90 -2.13
N ARG A 434 -21.42 -37.50 -2.08
CA ARG A 434 -20.95 -36.33 -1.34
C ARG A 434 -21.54 -35.03 -1.90
N LEU A 435 -21.50 -34.83 -3.23
CA LEU A 435 -22.10 -33.65 -3.87
C LEU A 435 -23.61 -33.58 -3.64
N ALA A 436 -24.29 -34.73 -3.76
CA ALA A 436 -25.72 -34.84 -3.50
C ALA A 436 -26.05 -34.47 -2.04
N ALA A 437 -25.26 -34.97 -1.08
CA ALA A 437 -25.47 -34.67 0.34
C ALA A 437 -25.24 -33.19 0.67
N LEU A 438 -24.19 -32.57 0.12
CA LEU A 438 -23.92 -31.13 0.24
C LEU A 438 -25.07 -30.30 -0.33
N THR A 439 -25.57 -30.66 -1.52
CA THR A 439 -26.72 -29.98 -2.14
C THR A 439 -27.98 -30.14 -1.30
N CYS A 440 -28.26 -31.35 -0.81
CA CYS A 440 -29.38 -31.63 0.07
C CYS A 440 -29.31 -30.83 1.38
N SER A 441 -28.12 -30.72 1.98
CA SER A 441 -27.89 -29.88 3.15
C SER A 441 -28.18 -28.41 2.85
N GLY A 442 -27.70 -27.88 1.72
CA GLY A 442 -27.98 -26.53 1.28
C GLY A 442 -29.47 -26.23 1.11
N LEU A 443 -30.20 -27.12 0.43
CA LEU A 443 -31.65 -26.99 0.24
C LEU A 443 -32.42 -27.07 1.58
N ALA A 444 -32.07 -28.04 2.43
CA ALA A 444 -32.73 -28.24 3.72
C ALA A 444 -32.49 -27.09 4.70
N ASN A 445 -31.30 -26.47 4.65
CA ASN A 445 -30.93 -25.33 5.51
C ASN A 445 -31.27 -23.97 4.91
N ARG A 446 -31.88 -23.92 3.70
CA ARG A 446 -32.23 -22.66 3.05
C ARG A 446 -33.25 -21.82 3.81
N PRO A 447 -34.32 -22.38 4.41
CA PRO A 447 -35.25 -21.59 5.21
C PRO A 447 -34.57 -21.02 6.47
N LEU A 448 -34.64 -19.70 6.65
CA LEU A 448 -34.19 -19.04 7.89
C LEU A 448 -35.03 -19.48 9.09
N GLY A 449 -34.38 -19.75 10.22
CA GLY A 449 -35.05 -20.16 11.46
C GLY A 449 -35.50 -21.63 11.48
N ALA A 450 -34.96 -22.49 10.60
CA ALA A 450 -35.24 -23.92 10.61
C ALA A 450 -34.90 -24.55 11.99
N PRO A 451 -35.85 -25.25 12.66
CA PRO A 451 -35.66 -25.66 14.06
C PRO A 451 -34.59 -26.72 14.31
N ALA A 452 -34.31 -27.59 13.32
CA ALA A 452 -33.37 -28.71 13.44
C ALA A 452 -32.18 -28.56 12.48
N GLY A 453 -32.41 -28.21 11.21
CA GLY A 453 -31.35 -28.12 10.19
C GLY A 453 -30.68 -29.47 9.88
N VAL A 454 -29.85 -29.48 8.84
CA VAL A 454 -29.03 -30.64 8.44
C VAL A 454 -27.56 -30.31 8.66
N TYR A 455 -26.83 -31.19 9.33
CA TYR A 455 -25.40 -31.04 9.58
C TYR A 455 -24.65 -32.26 9.07
N LEU A 456 -23.58 -32.02 8.30
CA LEU A 456 -22.78 -33.07 7.70
C LEU A 456 -21.49 -33.26 8.49
N LEU A 457 -21.04 -34.49 8.65
CA LEU A 457 -19.70 -34.81 9.14
C LEU A 457 -18.78 -35.05 7.95
N LEU A 458 -17.82 -34.14 7.74
CA LEU A 458 -16.80 -34.18 6.68
C LEU A 458 -15.39 -34.27 7.26
N GLY A 459 -15.18 -33.68 8.44
CA GLY A 459 -13.90 -33.62 9.14
C GLY A 459 -14.03 -33.92 10.64
N PRO A 460 -12.89 -34.12 11.34
CA PRO A 460 -12.88 -34.36 12.78
C PRO A 460 -13.38 -33.17 13.61
N GLU A 461 -13.24 -31.95 13.11
CA GLU A 461 -13.66 -30.71 13.80
C GLU A 461 -15.17 -30.51 13.82
N ASP A 462 -15.92 -31.17 12.95
CA ASP A 462 -17.36 -30.98 12.80
C ASP A 462 -18.14 -31.39 14.07
N LEU A 463 -17.71 -32.45 14.76
CA LEU A 463 -18.31 -32.87 16.04
C LEU A 463 -18.05 -31.85 17.16
N SER A 464 -16.85 -31.26 17.17
CA SER A 464 -16.48 -30.23 18.14
C SER A 464 -17.36 -28.99 17.97
N TRP A 465 -17.55 -28.54 16.72
CA TRP A 465 -18.46 -27.43 16.45
C TRP A 465 -19.91 -27.76 16.78
N LEU A 466 -20.38 -28.96 16.47
CA LEU A 466 -21.73 -29.38 16.83
C LEU A 466 -21.95 -29.34 18.36
N ALA A 467 -20.95 -29.74 19.15
CA ALA A 467 -20.99 -29.58 20.59
C ALA A 467 -21.02 -28.10 21.00
N ASP A 468 -20.20 -27.25 20.38
CA ASP A 468 -20.07 -25.84 20.74
C ASP A 468 -21.29 -24.98 20.41
N ILE A 469 -21.90 -25.16 19.23
CA ILE A 469 -22.97 -24.27 18.74
C ILE A 469 -24.38 -24.82 18.97
N VAL A 470 -24.55 -26.13 19.16
CA VAL A 470 -25.87 -26.75 19.42
C VAL A 470 -25.90 -27.70 20.62
N ASN A 471 -24.80 -27.81 21.38
CA ASN A 471 -24.71 -28.65 22.57
C ASN A 471 -25.06 -30.13 22.31
N VAL A 472 -24.60 -30.67 21.17
CA VAL A 472 -24.72 -32.09 20.82
C VAL A 472 -23.33 -32.70 20.69
N THR A 473 -22.92 -33.48 21.69
CA THR A 473 -21.63 -34.18 21.74
C THR A 473 -21.68 -35.57 21.09
N GLU A 474 -22.82 -36.24 21.17
CA GLU A 474 -23.05 -37.59 20.62
C GLU A 474 -24.30 -37.57 19.73
N PRO A 475 -24.17 -37.16 18.46
CA PRO A 475 -25.30 -37.11 17.55
C PRO A 475 -25.75 -38.52 17.14
N THR A 476 -27.06 -38.71 17.02
CA THR A 476 -27.61 -39.89 16.33
C THR A 476 -27.43 -39.70 14.82
N LEU A 477 -26.67 -40.59 14.18
CA LEU A 477 -26.39 -40.51 12.76
C LEU A 477 -27.58 -41.01 11.93
N THR A 478 -27.96 -40.24 10.92
CA THR A 478 -28.91 -40.64 9.89
C THR A 478 -28.13 -41.35 8.76
N PRO A 479 -28.54 -42.55 8.34
CA PRO A 479 -27.93 -43.24 7.20
C PRO A 479 -27.95 -42.36 5.93
N LEU A 480 -26.85 -42.37 5.18
CA LEU A 480 -26.70 -41.52 3.99
C LEU A 480 -27.73 -41.84 2.89
N ASP A 481 -28.05 -43.11 2.69
CA ASP A 481 -29.03 -43.57 1.72
C ASP A 481 -30.46 -43.15 2.09
N GLU A 482 -30.81 -43.27 3.37
CA GLU A 482 -32.07 -42.75 3.93
C GLU A 482 -32.16 -41.23 3.72
N PHE A 483 -31.11 -40.50 4.11
CA PHE A 483 -31.06 -39.04 3.97
C PHE A 483 -31.19 -38.58 2.50
N LEU A 484 -30.46 -39.19 1.57
CA LEU A 484 -30.52 -38.82 0.16
C LEU A 484 -31.87 -39.17 -0.46
N SER A 485 -32.43 -40.34 -0.11
CA SER A 485 -33.77 -40.72 -0.54
C SER A 485 -34.79 -39.70 -0.04
N ASP A 486 -34.79 -39.38 1.26
CA ASP A 486 -35.73 -38.43 1.84
C ASP A 486 -35.56 -37.04 1.26
N CYS A 487 -34.33 -36.56 1.08
CA CYS A 487 -34.05 -35.27 0.47
C CYS A 487 -34.65 -35.17 -0.95
N VAL A 488 -34.41 -36.16 -1.80
CA VAL A 488 -34.91 -36.14 -3.19
C VAL A 488 -36.44 -36.18 -3.21
N HIS A 489 -37.07 -37.03 -2.41
CA HIS A 489 -38.53 -37.17 -2.40
C HIS A 489 -39.25 -36.02 -1.68
N ALA A 490 -38.66 -35.46 -0.62
CA ALA A 490 -39.24 -34.37 0.17
C ALA A 490 -39.01 -32.98 -0.46
N ASN A 491 -37.91 -32.77 -1.19
CA ASN A 491 -37.57 -31.50 -1.84
C ASN A 491 -37.96 -31.48 -3.33
N LEU A 492 -39.26 -31.63 -3.62
CA LEU A 492 -39.86 -31.49 -4.97
C LEU A 492 -39.53 -32.60 -6.00
N GLY A 493 -38.67 -33.58 -5.69
CA GLY A 493 -38.30 -34.64 -6.64
C GLY A 493 -37.43 -34.17 -7.80
N ARG A 494 -36.83 -32.97 -7.75
CA ARG A 494 -36.15 -32.36 -8.90
C ARG A 494 -34.69 -32.78 -8.98
N VAL A 495 -34.26 -33.24 -10.16
CA VAL A 495 -32.91 -33.82 -10.36
C VAL A 495 -32.18 -33.12 -11.51
N VAL A 496 -30.90 -32.85 -11.29
CA VAL A 496 -29.92 -32.53 -12.33
C VAL A 496 -29.12 -33.79 -12.62
N LEU A 497 -29.19 -34.31 -13.85
CA LEU A 497 -28.44 -35.50 -14.23
C LEU A 497 -27.02 -35.10 -14.67
N PHE A 498 -25.99 -35.67 -14.04
CA PHE A 498 -24.58 -35.39 -14.36
C PHE A 498 -23.71 -36.63 -14.07
N ASN A 499 -22.43 -36.61 -14.44
CA ASN A 499 -21.49 -37.67 -14.08
C ASN A 499 -20.30 -37.11 -13.28
N ALA A 500 -20.11 -37.58 -12.04
CA ALA A 500 -19.18 -36.96 -11.11
C ALA A 500 -17.70 -37.11 -11.54
N THR A 501 -17.37 -38.16 -12.28
CA THR A 501 -16.01 -38.43 -12.76
C THR A 501 -15.70 -37.66 -14.05
N THR A 502 -16.57 -37.78 -15.06
CA THR A 502 -16.31 -37.21 -16.40
C THR A 502 -16.62 -35.72 -16.48
N GLN A 503 -17.50 -35.20 -15.62
CA GLN A 503 -17.87 -33.78 -15.57
C GLN A 503 -17.37 -33.08 -14.29
N GLN A 504 -16.36 -33.64 -13.60
CA GLN A 504 -15.83 -33.06 -12.36
C GLN A 504 -15.43 -31.58 -12.52
N ARG A 505 -14.80 -31.20 -13.64
CA ARG A 505 -14.42 -29.81 -13.95
C ARG A 505 -15.62 -28.84 -14.04
N LEU A 506 -16.82 -29.36 -14.28
CA LEU A 506 -18.05 -28.59 -14.46
C LEU A 506 -18.88 -28.50 -13.16
N VAL A 507 -18.42 -29.11 -12.06
CA VAL A 507 -19.16 -29.14 -10.79
C VAL A 507 -19.58 -27.75 -10.28
N PRO A 508 -18.76 -26.69 -10.35
CA PRO A 508 -19.19 -25.34 -9.96
C PRO A 508 -20.42 -24.87 -10.76
N ASN A 509 -20.44 -25.13 -12.06
CA ASN A 509 -21.56 -24.77 -12.93
C ASN A 509 -22.81 -25.63 -12.64
N ILE A 510 -22.61 -26.93 -12.37
CA ILE A 510 -23.67 -27.85 -11.97
C ILE A 510 -24.29 -27.43 -10.63
N LEU A 511 -23.48 -26.99 -9.66
CA LEU A 511 -23.94 -26.46 -8.38
C LEU A 511 -24.82 -25.22 -8.57
N THR A 512 -24.42 -24.30 -9.46
CA THR A 512 -25.22 -23.11 -9.78
C THR A 512 -26.60 -23.50 -10.35
N ILE A 513 -26.64 -24.44 -11.30
CA ILE A 513 -27.90 -24.94 -11.88
C ILE A 513 -28.76 -25.61 -10.81
N ALA A 514 -28.17 -26.48 -10.00
CA ALA A 514 -28.86 -27.16 -8.90
C ALA A 514 -29.45 -26.18 -7.89
N ALA A 515 -28.70 -25.13 -7.54
CA ALA A 515 -29.12 -24.08 -6.62
C ALA A 515 -30.32 -23.28 -7.15
N VAL A 516 -30.27 -22.85 -8.42
CA VAL A 516 -31.32 -22.06 -9.06
C VAL A 516 -32.57 -22.88 -9.34
N LEU A 517 -32.43 -24.16 -9.69
CA LEU A 517 -33.53 -25.06 -10.02
C LEU A 517 -34.07 -25.83 -8.80
N ASP A 518 -33.58 -25.56 -7.59
CA ASP A 518 -33.97 -26.26 -6.37
C ASP A 518 -33.91 -27.79 -6.54
N ALA A 519 -32.80 -28.28 -7.10
CA ALA A 519 -32.64 -29.65 -7.57
C ALA A 519 -31.38 -30.31 -7.02
N VAL A 520 -31.33 -31.64 -7.00
CA VAL A 520 -30.19 -32.42 -6.51
C VAL A 520 -29.41 -33.01 -7.70
N PRO A 521 -28.09 -32.81 -7.80
CA PRO A 521 -27.27 -33.43 -8.83
C PRO A 521 -27.06 -34.92 -8.52
N LEU A 522 -27.45 -35.80 -9.44
CA LEU A 522 -27.34 -37.26 -9.31
C LEU A 522 -26.83 -37.89 -10.61
N GLU A 523 -26.23 -39.08 -10.50
CA GLU A 523 -25.76 -39.84 -11.68
C GLU A 523 -26.86 -40.67 -12.34
N ARG A 524 -28.00 -40.83 -11.68
CA ARG A 524 -29.16 -41.57 -12.17
C ARG A 524 -30.42 -40.89 -11.69
N LEU A 525 -31.46 -40.92 -12.51
CA LEU A 525 -32.79 -40.41 -12.16
C LEU A 525 -33.53 -41.45 -11.29
N PRO A 526 -33.84 -41.17 -10.02
CA PRO A 526 -34.62 -42.08 -9.18
C PRO A 526 -36.07 -42.19 -9.67
N THR A 527 -36.71 -43.33 -9.41
CA THR A 527 -38.12 -43.55 -9.77
C THR A 527 -39.02 -42.54 -9.06
N GLY A 528 -39.82 -41.78 -9.82
CA GLY A 528 -40.71 -40.75 -9.28
C GLY A 528 -40.10 -39.34 -9.18
N ALA A 529 -38.81 -39.20 -9.43
CA ALA A 529 -38.16 -37.89 -9.56
C ALA A 529 -38.38 -37.28 -10.96
N THR A 530 -38.41 -35.95 -11.02
CA THR A 530 -38.50 -35.15 -12.24
C THR A 530 -37.11 -34.67 -12.65
N LEU A 531 -36.67 -35.05 -13.85
CA LEU A 531 -35.47 -34.49 -14.46
C LEU A 531 -35.73 -33.04 -14.88
N VAL A 532 -34.98 -32.09 -14.33
CA VAL A 532 -35.13 -30.66 -14.64
C VAL A 532 -33.97 -30.07 -15.43
N PHE A 533 -32.81 -30.75 -15.41
CA PHE A 533 -31.70 -30.44 -16.30
C PHE A 533 -30.88 -31.70 -16.57
N ASP A 534 -30.55 -31.93 -17.83
CA ASP A 534 -29.71 -33.05 -18.26
C ASP A 534 -28.32 -32.52 -18.66
N ALA A 535 -27.39 -32.47 -17.70
CA ALA A 535 -26.03 -32.00 -17.96
C ALA A 535 -25.23 -32.99 -18.82
N LEU A 536 -25.59 -34.28 -18.82
CA LEU A 536 -24.96 -35.27 -19.70
C LEU A 536 -25.25 -34.98 -21.17
N ALA A 537 -26.46 -34.49 -21.47
CA ALA A 537 -26.86 -34.13 -22.82
C ALA A 537 -26.43 -32.71 -23.20
N VAL A 538 -26.74 -31.72 -22.35
CA VAL A 538 -26.54 -30.29 -22.68
C VAL A 538 -25.08 -29.88 -22.64
N MET A 539 -24.31 -30.38 -21.67
CA MET A 539 -22.90 -30.01 -21.46
C MET A 539 -21.94 -31.10 -21.96
N ALA A 540 -22.39 -31.92 -22.90
CA ALA A 540 -21.56 -32.93 -23.54
C ALA A 540 -20.38 -32.26 -24.26
N GLY A 541 -19.15 -32.55 -23.80
CA GLY A 541 -17.92 -32.00 -24.40
C GLY A 541 -17.62 -30.54 -24.04
N PHE A 542 -18.38 -29.93 -23.12
CA PHE A 542 -18.09 -28.57 -22.66
C PHE A 542 -16.76 -28.50 -21.90
N SER A 543 -16.00 -27.45 -22.16
CA SER A 543 -14.93 -27.01 -21.24
C SER A 543 -15.52 -26.28 -20.02
N ALA A 544 -14.70 -26.01 -19.00
CA ALA A 544 -15.11 -25.17 -17.87
C ALA A 544 -15.50 -23.75 -18.32
N LEU A 545 -14.81 -23.23 -19.33
CA LEU A 545 -15.14 -21.95 -19.97
C LEU A 545 -16.52 -21.98 -20.64
N ASP A 546 -16.81 -23.02 -21.43
CA ASP A 546 -18.10 -23.15 -22.12
C ASP A 546 -19.26 -23.32 -21.14
N ALA A 547 -19.09 -24.15 -20.10
CA ALA A 547 -20.09 -24.33 -19.07
C ALA A 547 -20.35 -23.06 -18.26
N THR A 548 -19.29 -22.31 -17.91
CA THR A 548 -19.42 -21.03 -17.20
C THR A 548 -20.14 -19.99 -18.06
N ARG A 549 -19.80 -19.90 -19.34
CA ARG A 549 -20.48 -19.02 -20.29
C ARG A 549 -21.97 -19.38 -20.41
N TYR A 550 -22.27 -20.66 -20.59
CA TYR A 550 -23.65 -21.15 -20.69
C TYR A 550 -24.47 -20.80 -19.44
N VAL A 551 -23.96 -21.11 -18.25
CA VAL A 551 -24.68 -20.84 -17.00
C VAL A 551 -24.84 -19.34 -16.76
N TYR A 552 -23.84 -18.52 -17.07
CA TYR A 552 -23.94 -17.07 -16.98
C TYR A 552 -25.07 -16.53 -17.87
N GLU A 553 -25.13 -16.94 -19.13
CA GLU A 553 -26.15 -16.46 -20.08
C GLU A 553 -27.58 -16.89 -19.71
N HIS A 554 -27.75 -18.03 -19.02
CA HIS A 554 -29.08 -18.61 -18.75
C HIS A 554 -29.57 -18.41 -17.31
N HIS A 555 -28.67 -18.24 -16.34
CA HIS A 555 -29.02 -18.33 -14.92
C HIS A 555 -28.49 -17.18 -14.04
N VAL A 556 -27.65 -16.26 -14.53
CA VAL A 556 -27.06 -15.18 -13.70
C VAL A 556 -28.11 -14.32 -12.98
N ASN A 557 -29.26 -14.06 -13.59
CA ASN A 557 -30.33 -13.24 -12.99
C ASN A 557 -31.03 -13.91 -11.79
N ALA A 558 -30.80 -15.20 -11.58
CA ALA A 558 -31.35 -15.95 -10.45
C ALA A 558 -30.31 -16.20 -9.34
N THR A 559 -29.11 -15.63 -9.45
CA THR A 559 -28.04 -15.76 -8.45
C THR A 559 -27.87 -14.49 -7.62
N SER A 560 -27.38 -14.64 -6.39
CA SER A 560 -27.25 -13.54 -5.42
C SER A 560 -25.90 -12.83 -5.45
N THR A 561 -24.81 -13.59 -5.67
CA THR A 561 -23.44 -13.10 -5.91
C THR A 561 -22.59 -14.22 -6.56
N MET A 562 -21.26 -14.10 -6.58
CA MET A 562 -20.32 -15.08 -7.15
C MET A 562 -19.68 -15.99 -6.09
N ALA A 563 -19.25 -17.17 -6.53
CA ALA A 563 -18.34 -18.03 -5.79
C ALA A 563 -17.27 -18.64 -6.71
N LYS A 564 -16.01 -18.58 -6.32
CA LYS A 564 -14.88 -19.25 -6.98
C LYS A 564 -14.57 -20.54 -6.22
N VAL A 565 -14.93 -21.69 -6.79
CA VAL A 565 -14.82 -23.00 -6.09
C VAL A 565 -14.05 -24.00 -6.92
N ASN A 566 -12.88 -24.40 -6.43
CA ASN A 566 -12.04 -25.36 -7.10
C ASN A 566 -12.76 -26.72 -7.27
N PRO A 567 -12.92 -27.25 -8.51
CA PRO A 567 -13.56 -28.55 -8.76
C PRO A 567 -12.70 -29.75 -8.32
N GLY A 568 -11.53 -29.53 -7.72
CA GLY A 568 -10.55 -30.53 -7.31
C GLY A 568 -9.29 -30.52 -8.15
N LEU A 569 -8.92 -29.41 -8.77
CA LEU A 569 -7.65 -29.24 -9.48
C LEU A 569 -6.47 -29.20 -8.51
N ASP A 570 -5.40 -29.92 -8.84
CA ASP A 570 -4.15 -29.90 -8.08
C ASP A 570 -3.26 -28.71 -8.44
N VAL A 571 -3.75 -27.52 -8.15
CA VAL A 571 -3.05 -26.25 -8.39
C VAL A 571 -1.74 -26.15 -7.61
N HIS A 572 -1.68 -26.66 -6.37
CA HIS A 572 -0.48 -26.57 -5.52
C HIS A 572 0.57 -27.65 -5.83
N GLY A 573 0.17 -28.85 -6.25
CA GLY A 573 1.12 -29.88 -6.74
C GLY A 573 1.67 -29.56 -8.12
N HIS A 574 0.98 -28.70 -8.88
CA HIS A 574 1.34 -28.28 -10.23
C HIS A 574 1.23 -26.76 -10.39
N PRO A 575 2.04 -25.97 -9.65
CA PRO A 575 1.94 -24.51 -9.60
C PRO A 575 2.19 -23.81 -10.94
N PHE A 576 2.82 -24.53 -11.86
CA PHE A 576 3.13 -24.07 -13.20
C PHE A 576 2.32 -24.82 -14.26
N SER A 577 1.09 -25.27 -13.98
CA SER A 577 0.25 -25.87 -15.02
C SER A 577 -0.96 -24.98 -15.34
N PRO A 578 -1.15 -24.56 -16.60
CA PRO A 578 -2.40 -23.92 -17.03
C PRO A 578 -3.58 -24.92 -17.02
N HIS A 579 -3.29 -26.22 -16.92
CA HIS A 579 -4.27 -27.29 -16.87
C HIS A 579 -3.91 -28.32 -15.79
N PRO A 580 -4.05 -27.98 -14.50
CA PRO A 580 -3.72 -28.90 -13.43
C PRO A 580 -4.57 -30.19 -13.53
N PRO A 581 -4.02 -31.35 -13.13
CA PRO A 581 -4.79 -32.59 -13.04
C PRO A 581 -5.84 -32.49 -11.93
N LEU A 582 -6.84 -33.37 -11.98
CA LEU A 582 -7.84 -33.48 -10.93
C LEU A 582 -7.36 -34.42 -9.82
N LYS A 583 -7.63 -34.03 -8.58
CA LYS A 583 -7.56 -34.85 -7.37
C LYS A 583 -8.83 -35.68 -7.22
N ASP A 584 -8.64 -36.89 -6.69
CA ASP A 584 -9.70 -37.77 -6.22
C ASP A 584 -9.33 -38.31 -4.83
N PRO A 585 -10.15 -38.09 -3.79
CA PRO A 585 -11.43 -37.38 -3.83
C PRO A 585 -11.27 -35.85 -3.96
N PRO A 586 -12.19 -35.15 -4.65
CA PRO A 586 -12.23 -33.69 -4.64
C PRO A 586 -12.70 -33.14 -3.29
N SER A 587 -12.31 -31.89 -3.04
CA SER A 587 -12.87 -31.04 -1.99
C SER A 587 -13.84 -30.05 -2.62
N TRP A 588 -15.09 -30.04 -2.16
CA TRP A 588 -16.11 -29.07 -2.59
C TRP A 588 -16.70 -28.40 -1.35
N GLY A 589 -15.82 -27.78 -0.54
CA GLY A 589 -16.26 -26.87 0.50
C GLY A 589 -17.12 -25.76 -0.10
N LEU A 590 -17.92 -25.08 0.74
CA LEU A 590 -18.90 -24.07 0.34
C LEU A 590 -20.10 -24.58 -0.51
N ALA A 591 -20.08 -25.79 -1.07
CA ALA A 591 -21.12 -26.27 -1.97
C ALA A 591 -22.54 -26.24 -1.37
N ASP A 592 -22.69 -26.53 -0.08
CA ASP A 592 -23.96 -26.41 0.64
C ASP A 592 -24.45 -24.96 0.69
N TYR A 593 -23.54 -24.00 0.90
CA TYR A 593 -23.86 -22.58 0.96
C TYR A 593 -24.14 -21.98 -0.42
N ILE A 594 -23.40 -22.40 -1.46
CA ILE A 594 -23.72 -22.06 -2.86
C ILE A 594 -25.17 -22.42 -3.16
N VAL A 595 -25.58 -23.62 -2.76
CA VAL A 595 -26.94 -24.10 -2.97
C VAL A 595 -27.91 -23.28 -2.13
N LYS A 596 -27.66 -23.08 -0.84
CA LYS A 596 -28.53 -22.28 0.02
C LYS A 596 -28.79 -20.88 -0.52
N GLU A 597 -27.74 -20.12 -0.80
CA GLU A 597 -27.82 -18.69 -1.17
C GLU A 597 -27.96 -18.44 -2.67
N ARG A 598 -27.93 -19.50 -3.50
CA ARG A 598 -27.94 -19.41 -4.96
C ARG A 598 -26.76 -18.58 -5.49
N LEU A 599 -25.56 -18.94 -5.08
CA LEU A 599 -24.34 -18.30 -5.58
C LEU A 599 -24.05 -18.75 -7.02
N PHE A 600 -23.52 -17.85 -7.85
CA PHE A 600 -22.97 -18.19 -9.15
C PHE A 600 -21.57 -18.79 -8.98
N ALA A 601 -21.49 -20.11 -8.97
CA ALA A 601 -20.25 -20.84 -8.78
C ALA A 601 -19.51 -21.09 -10.12
N PHE A 602 -18.24 -20.73 -10.17
CA PHE A 602 -17.36 -20.94 -11.33
C PHE A 602 -15.94 -21.29 -10.86
N PHE A 603 -15.12 -21.79 -11.79
CA PHE A 603 -13.68 -21.91 -11.59
C PHE A 603 -12.95 -21.91 -12.93
N LEU A 604 -12.25 -20.82 -13.21
CA LEU A 604 -11.49 -20.62 -14.43
C LEU A 604 -10.04 -20.36 -14.04
N ASN A 605 -9.15 -21.31 -14.33
CA ASN A 605 -7.76 -21.31 -13.85
C ASN A 605 -6.95 -20.11 -14.38
N ASN A 606 -7.32 -19.58 -15.54
CA ASN A 606 -6.70 -18.43 -16.18
C ASN A 606 -7.61 -17.20 -16.09
N GLY A 607 -8.64 -17.22 -15.24
CA GLY A 607 -9.67 -16.18 -15.15
C GLY A 607 -9.16 -14.80 -14.75
N CYS A 608 -8.02 -14.71 -14.08
CA CYS A 608 -7.35 -13.45 -13.75
C CYS A 608 -6.15 -13.13 -14.65
N ILE A 609 -5.81 -14.00 -15.61
CA ILE A 609 -4.68 -13.78 -16.51
C ILE A 609 -5.15 -12.92 -17.70
N PRO A 610 -4.66 -11.68 -17.83
CA PRO A 610 -5.08 -10.76 -18.88
C PRO A 610 -4.92 -11.36 -20.28
N SER A 611 -5.80 -10.96 -21.20
CA SER A 611 -5.81 -11.44 -22.60
C SER A 611 -6.20 -12.91 -22.81
N SER A 612 -6.46 -13.68 -21.76
CA SER A 612 -7.04 -15.02 -21.90
C SER A 612 -8.55 -14.95 -22.20
N GLU A 613 -9.09 -15.98 -22.87
CA GLU A 613 -10.55 -16.07 -23.09
C GLU A 613 -11.34 -16.22 -21.79
N GLU A 614 -10.74 -16.86 -20.78
CA GLU A 614 -11.30 -16.99 -19.45
C GLU A 614 -11.41 -15.63 -18.76
N HIS A 615 -10.35 -14.82 -18.81
CA HIS A 615 -10.34 -13.45 -18.30
C HIS A 615 -11.34 -12.54 -19.00
N ALA A 616 -11.48 -12.66 -20.31
CA ALA A 616 -12.50 -11.92 -21.05
C ALA A 616 -13.94 -12.26 -20.59
N LEU A 617 -14.19 -13.53 -20.23
CA LEU A 617 -15.47 -13.93 -19.65
C LEU A 617 -15.63 -13.39 -18.22
N VAL A 618 -14.63 -13.53 -17.34
CA VAL A 618 -14.68 -12.97 -15.97
C VAL A 618 -14.92 -11.47 -16.00
N SER A 619 -14.17 -10.73 -16.84
CA SER A 619 -14.35 -9.28 -17.05
C SER A 619 -15.79 -8.93 -17.43
N ARG A 620 -16.40 -9.72 -18.33
CA ARG A 620 -17.81 -9.53 -18.72
C ARG A 620 -18.76 -9.82 -17.58
N MET A 621 -18.55 -10.92 -16.85
CA MET A 621 -19.39 -11.31 -15.72
C MET A 621 -19.38 -10.23 -14.65
N VAL A 622 -18.22 -9.66 -14.33
CA VAL A 622 -18.01 -8.63 -13.30
C VAL A 622 -18.58 -7.26 -13.71
N SER A 623 -18.51 -6.94 -14.99
CA SER A 623 -19.02 -5.68 -15.55
C SER A 623 -20.54 -5.70 -15.75
N SER A 624 -21.12 -6.85 -16.08
CA SER A 624 -22.53 -7.00 -16.41
C SER A 624 -23.18 -8.09 -15.55
N ASN A 625 -23.72 -7.72 -14.40
CA ASN A 625 -24.40 -8.65 -13.49
C ASN A 625 -25.46 -7.91 -12.66
N PRO A 626 -26.37 -8.64 -11.99
CA PRO A 626 -27.36 -8.06 -11.09
C PRO A 626 -26.86 -7.87 -9.65
N TRP A 627 -25.58 -8.14 -9.35
CA TRP A 627 -25.10 -8.25 -7.97
C TRP A 627 -24.73 -6.88 -7.36
N PRO A 628 -24.84 -6.74 -6.03
CA PRO A 628 -24.35 -5.55 -5.33
C PRO A 628 -22.85 -5.33 -5.55
N LYS A 629 -22.44 -4.06 -5.58
CA LYS A 629 -21.03 -3.65 -5.65
C LYS A 629 -20.52 -3.10 -4.30
N PRO A 630 -19.21 -3.24 -4.00
CA PRO A 630 -18.31 -4.20 -4.62
C PRO A 630 -18.82 -5.64 -4.45
N ILE A 631 -18.51 -6.51 -5.41
CA ILE A 631 -18.96 -7.90 -5.48
C ILE A 631 -18.21 -8.71 -4.43
N ALA A 632 -18.95 -9.32 -3.50
CA ALA A 632 -18.41 -10.32 -2.59
C ALA A 632 -18.26 -11.65 -3.31
N VAL A 633 -17.03 -12.10 -3.54
CA VAL A 633 -16.72 -13.38 -4.17
C VAL A 633 -16.41 -14.42 -3.10
N TRP A 634 -17.28 -15.41 -2.95
CA TRP A 634 -17.10 -16.48 -1.97
C TRP A 634 -16.15 -17.55 -2.50
N GLY A 635 -15.47 -18.28 -1.61
CA GLY A 635 -14.42 -19.21 -1.99
C GLY A 635 -13.04 -18.60 -1.75
N TYR A 636 -12.03 -19.01 -2.49
CA TYR A 636 -10.68 -18.50 -2.37
C TYR A 636 -10.02 -18.60 -3.74
N ASP A 637 -9.25 -17.58 -4.13
CA ASP A 637 -8.46 -17.63 -5.34
C ASP A 637 -7.20 -18.48 -5.14
N ASP A 638 -7.35 -19.77 -5.38
CA ASP A 638 -6.24 -20.72 -5.48
C ASP A 638 -5.77 -20.92 -6.94
N THR A 639 -6.15 -20.03 -7.86
CA THR A 639 -5.71 -20.12 -9.25
C THR A 639 -4.26 -19.70 -9.41
N TYR A 640 -3.52 -20.46 -10.21
CA TYR A 640 -2.16 -20.19 -10.69
C TYR A 640 -1.15 -19.53 -9.70
N PRO A 641 -0.35 -20.33 -8.97
CA PRO A 641 0.53 -19.90 -7.88
C PRO A 641 1.60 -18.82 -8.13
N ILE A 642 1.89 -18.47 -9.38
CA ILE A 642 2.76 -17.32 -9.69
C ILE A 642 2.07 -15.98 -9.39
N ALA A 643 0.73 -15.95 -9.45
CA ALA A 643 -0.06 -14.75 -9.29
C ALA A 643 -0.71 -14.64 -7.90
N GLY A 644 -0.31 -15.49 -6.95
CA GLY A 644 -0.88 -15.58 -5.60
C GLY A 644 -0.96 -14.21 -4.93
N ASP A 645 0.17 -13.55 -4.66
CA ASP A 645 0.14 -12.24 -3.99
C ASP A 645 -0.51 -11.10 -4.79
N ILE A 646 -0.77 -11.33 -6.08
CA ILE A 646 -1.21 -10.31 -7.04
C ILE A 646 -2.73 -10.31 -7.17
N PHE A 647 -3.34 -11.48 -7.38
CA PHE A 647 -4.77 -11.62 -7.62
C PHE A 647 -5.50 -12.29 -6.47
N GLU A 648 -4.83 -12.66 -5.37
CA GLU A 648 -5.44 -13.38 -4.25
C GLU A 648 -6.67 -12.65 -3.66
N ALA A 649 -6.64 -11.32 -3.58
CA ALA A 649 -7.80 -10.56 -3.10
C ALA A 649 -8.89 -10.35 -4.19
N GLU A 650 -8.63 -10.82 -5.41
CA GLU A 650 -9.40 -10.71 -6.64
C GLU A 650 -9.70 -9.27 -7.12
N THR A 651 -9.39 -8.24 -6.32
CA THR A 651 -9.57 -6.82 -6.67
C THR A 651 -8.82 -6.44 -7.94
N ASP A 652 -7.61 -6.96 -8.12
CA ASP A 652 -6.75 -6.69 -9.28
C ASP A 652 -6.97 -7.66 -10.46
N CYS A 653 -7.88 -8.62 -10.33
CA CYS A 653 -8.15 -9.61 -11.38
C CYS A 653 -8.64 -8.96 -12.70
N ILE A 654 -9.21 -7.74 -12.66
CA ILE A 654 -9.74 -7.01 -13.82
C ILE A 654 -9.05 -5.65 -14.00
N LEU A 655 -8.17 -5.56 -15.01
CA LEU A 655 -7.21 -4.45 -15.18
C LEU A 655 -7.76 -3.10 -15.67
N ASN A 656 -9.04 -2.96 -16.06
CA ASN A 656 -9.40 -1.84 -16.95
C ASN A 656 -10.75 -1.13 -16.73
N ALA A 657 -11.40 -1.17 -15.56
CA ALA A 657 -12.43 -0.15 -15.25
C ALA A 657 -13.02 -0.13 -13.84
N THR A 658 -13.12 -1.25 -13.11
CA THR A 658 -13.97 -1.26 -11.89
C THR A 658 -13.25 -1.68 -10.61
N HIS A 659 -12.29 -2.60 -10.67
CA HIS A 659 -11.63 -3.20 -9.49
C HIS A 659 -12.63 -3.54 -8.37
N ASN A 660 -13.84 -3.97 -8.73
CA ASN A 660 -14.99 -3.99 -7.83
C ASN A 660 -15.29 -5.38 -7.28
N MET A 661 -14.28 -6.22 -7.16
CA MET A 661 -14.36 -7.52 -6.49
C MET A 661 -13.58 -7.49 -5.19
N GLY A 662 -14.07 -8.24 -4.21
CA GLY A 662 -13.35 -8.55 -2.99
C GLY A 662 -13.77 -9.93 -2.48
N GLN A 663 -12.82 -10.65 -1.92
CA GLN A 663 -12.99 -12.04 -1.55
C GLN A 663 -13.64 -12.21 -0.17
N VAL A 664 -14.38 -13.31 -0.04
CA VAL A 664 -14.84 -13.88 1.23
C VAL A 664 -14.23 -15.28 1.35
N ALA A 665 -13.00 -15.33 1.87
CA ALA A 665 -12.16 -16.53 1.94
C ALA A 665 -12.88 -17.68 2.68
N SER A 666 -13.39 -18.66 1.93
CA SER A 666 -14.34 -19.68 2.44
C SER A 666 -14.40 -21.00 1.66
N ASP A 667 -13.46 -21.24 0.75
CA ASP A 667 -13.37 -22.42 -0.13
C ASP A 667 -13.39 -23.77 0.60
N GLY A 668 -12.76 -23.86 1.78
CA GLY A 668 -12.73 -25.06 2.62
C GLY A 668 -13.85 -25.14 3.66
N PHE A 669 -14.77 -24.15 3.71
CA PHE A 669 -15.72 -24.06 4.80
C PHE A 669 -16.89 -25.00 4.56
N ASN A 670 -16.96 -26.05 5.37
CA ASN A 670 -18.06 -27.01 5.34
C ASN A 670 -19.18 -26.63 6.33
N ASN A 671 -20.43 -26.97 5.98
CA ASN A 671 -21.64 -26.71 6.76
C ASN A 671 -22.03 -25.23 6.89
N LEU A 672 -21.50 -24.32 6.07
CA LEU A 672 -21.83 -22.89 6.17
C LEU A 672 -23.34 -22.64 5.98
N ALA A 673 -24.06 -23.49 5.23
CA ALA A 673 -25.51 -23.43 5.14
C ALA A 673 -26.21 -23.68 6.49
N PHE A 674 -25.67 -24.60 7.30
CA PHE A 674 -26.16 -24.84 8.65
C PHE A 674 -25.78 -23.71 9.60
N PHE A 675 -24.54 -23.21 9.55
CA PHE A 675 -24.09 -22.09 10.39
C PHE A 675 -24.94 -20.82 10.15
N SER A 676 -25.39 -20.59 8.91
CA SER A 676 -26.26 -19.47 8.50
C SER A 676 -27.76 -19.71 8.74
N ARG A 677 -28.18 -20.75 9.48
CA ARG A 677 -29.60 -21.05 9.71
C ARG A 677 -30.27 -20.06 10.68
N GLN A 678 -29.49 -19.45 11.56
CA GLN A 678 -29.97 -18.46 12.52
C GLN A 678 -30.09 -17.07 11.86
N PRO A 679 -31.00 -16.21 12.36
CA PRO A 679 -31.05 -14.83 11.90
C PRO A 679 -29.70 -14.11 12.05
N PRO A 680 -29.31 -13.27 11.07
CA PRO A 680 -28.13 -12.42 11.17
C PRO A 680 -28.08 -11.58 12.44
N ILE A 681 -26.88 -11.31 12.93
CA ILE A 681 -26.62 -10.36 14.01
C ILE A 681 -26.64 -8.95 13.40
N GLN A 682 -27.58 -8.11 13.84
CA GLN A 682 -27.73 -6.73 13.34
C GLN A 682 -27.63 -5.69 14.45
N SER A 683 -27.60 -6.13 15.71
CA SER A 683 -27.51 -5.23 16.87
C SER A 683 -26.06 -5.17 17.35
N PRO A 684 -25.59 -3.99 17.81
CA PRO A 684 -24.25 -3.84 18.38
C PRO A 684 -23.96 -4.88 19.44
N LEU A 685 -22.82 -5.54 19.29
CA LEU A 685 -22.33 -6.57 20.18
C LEU A 685 -21.56 -5.94 21.35
N VAL A 686 -21.48 -6.67 22.46
CA VAL A 686 -20.70 -6.25 23.62
C VAL A 686 -19.39 -7.03 23.61
N GLN A 687 -18.30 -6.36 23.22
CA GLN A 687 -16.95 -6.89 23.35
C GLN A 687 -16.47 -6.88 24.82
N ALA A 688 -15.24 -7.38 25.06
CA ALA A 688 -14.57 -7.21 26.35
C ALA A 688 -14.57 -5.72 26.77
N PRO A 689 -14.76 -5.41 28.07
CA PRO A 689 -14.86 -4.04 28.55
C PRO A 689 -13.67 -3.21 28.08
N ARG A 690 -13.95 -2.03 27.53
CA ARG A 690 -12.89 -1.08 27.18
C ARG A 690 -12.05 -0.79 28.43
N PRO A 691 -10.72 -0.94 28.37
CA PRO A 691 -9.87 -0.53 29.48
C PRO A 691 -10.10 0.96 29.77
N PRO A 692 -9.96 1.40 31.04
CA PRO A 692 -10.10 2.80 31.37
C PRO A 692 -9.12 3.64 30.55
N PRO A 693 -9.50 4.86 30.11
CA PRO A 693 -8.65 5.70 29.28
C PRO A 693 -7.28 5.91 29.93
N ARG A 694 -6.22 5.44 29.25
CA ARG A 694 -4.84 5.65 29.67
C ARG A 694 -4.34 6.98 29.10
N LYS A 695 -3.64 7.75 29.94
CA LYS A 695 -2.88 8.91 29.47
C LYS A 695 -1.58 8.47 28.82
N TYR A 696 -1.24 9.06 27.68
CA TYR A 696 0.05 8.87 27.05
C TYR A 696 1.22 9.20 28.00
N ASN A 697 2.28 8.39 27.94
CA ASN A 697 3.51 8.58 28.71
C ASN A 697 4.73 8.31 27.83
N ALA A 698 5.53 9.35 27.58
CA ALA A 698 6.72 9.29 26.74
C ALA A 698 7.84 8.36 27.28
N SER A 699 7.76 7.91 28.54
CA SER A 699 8.73 6.95 29.10
C SER A 699 8.43 5.49 28.73
N GLN A 700 7.26 5.21 28.14
CA GLN A 700 6.75 3.87 27.82
C GLN A 700 6.65 3.70 26.30
N THR A 701 6.84 2.47 25.84
CA THR A 701 6.55 2.06 24.46
C THR A 701 5.24 1.27 24.48
N TYR A 702 4.29 1.65 23.63
CA TYR A 702 2.97 1.02 23.56
C TYR A 702 2.91 0.13 22.32
N VAL A 703 2.52 -1.13 22.51
CA VAL A 703 2.45 -2.11 21.43
C VAL A 703 1.08 -2.78 21.45
N THR A 704 0.46 -2.96 20.28
CA THR A 704 -0.65 -3.91 20.14
C THR A 704 -0.24 -5.08 19.26
N LEU A 705 -0.76 -6.26 19.58
CA LEU A 705 -0.55 -7.48 18.82
C LEU A 705 -1.89 -7.88 18.20
N LEU A 706 -1.93 -8.03 16.88
CA LEU A 706 -3.09 -8.44 16.11
C LEU A 706 -2.86 -9.82 15.48
N ILE A 707 -3.73 -10.76 15.83
CA ILE A 707 -3.80 -12.07 15.15
C ILE A 707 -4.54 -11.88 13.82
N GLY A 708 -3.84 -12.14 12.71
CA GLY A 708 -4.36 -12.04 11.35
C GLY A 708 -5.09 -13.27 10.83
N ASP A 709 -5.29 -13.28 9.52
CA ASP A 709 -6.01 -14.31 8.74
C ASP A 709 -7.47 -14.54 9.17
N GLY A 710 -8.06 -13.58 9.89
CA GLY A 710 -9.44 -13.64 10.37
C GLY A 710 -10.49 -13.31 9.30
N ASP A 711 -10.08 -12.79 8.14
CA ASP A 711 -10.87 -12.69 6.91
C ASP A 711 -11.27 -14.08 6.37
N ASN A 712 -10.39 -15.07 6.60
CA ASN A 712 -10.55 -16.43 6.11
C ASN A 712 -11.30 -17.33 7.10
N LEU A 713 -12.53 -17.66 6.71
CA LEU A 713 -13.48 -18.41 7.53
C LEU A 713 -12.96 -19.82 7.83
N ASN A 714 -12.07 -20.38 7.01
CA ASN A 714 -11.45 -21.69 7.27
C ASN A 714 -10.58 -21.66 8.52
N PHE A 715 -9.79 -20.60 8.72
CA PHE A 715 -8.98 -20.44 9.92
C PHE A 715 -9.86 -20.24 11.16
N LEU A 716 -10.96 -19.48 11.04
CA LEU A 716 -11.96 -19.32 12.10
C LEU A 716 -12.63 -20.64 12.47
N LYS A 717 -12.96 -21.50 11.50
CA LYS A 717 -13.49 -22.84 11.78
C LYS A 717 -12.43 -23.76 12.40
N GLY A 718 -11.18 -23.64 11.97
CA GLY A 718 -10.08 -24.52 12.34
C GLY A 718 -9.22 -23.98 13.48
N SER A 719 -7.98 -23.60 13.14
CA SER A 719 -6.91 -23.34 14.11
C SER A 719 -7.22 -22.21 15.09
N ARG A 720 -7.96 -21.17 14.67
CA ARG A 720 -8.29 -20.05 15.56
C ARG A 720 -9.22 -20.47 16.70
N ARG A 721 -10.03 -21.51 16.51
CA ARG A 721 -10.87 -22.08 17.57
C ARG A 721 -10.00 -22.70 18.64
N GLU A 722 -9.01 -23.48 18.24
CA GLU A 722 -8.06 -24.14 19.14
C GLU A 722 -7.23 -23.12 19.92
N TRP A 723 -6.77 -22.06 19.24
CA TRP A 723 -6.01 -20.98 19.89
C TRP A 723 -6.87 -20.23 20.90
N MET A 724 -8.13 -19.95 20.60
CA MET A 724 -9.04 -19.30 21.54
C MET A 724 -9.31 -20.19 22.77
N LEU A 725 -9.42 -21.51 22.61
CA LEU A 725 -9.56 -22.42 23.74
C LEU A 725 -8.31 -22.47 24.63
N ASP A 726 -7.11 -22.52 24.04
CA ASP A 726 -5.83 -22.44 24.79
C ASP A 726 -5.72 -21.09 25.52
N ARG A 727 -6.08 -20.00 24.84
CA ARG A 727 -6.15 -18.63 25.40
C ARG A 727 -7.06 -18.56 26.63
N VAL A 728 -8.29 -19.09 26.53
CA VAL A 728 -9.25 -19.15 27.65
C VAL A 728 -8.67 -19.93 28.83
N GLN A 729 -8.06 -21.08 28.58
CA GLN A 729 -7.48 -21.91 29.63
C GLN A 729 -6.33 -21.19 30.36
N ARG A 730 -5.43 -20.52 29.62
CA ARG A 730 -4.30 -19.77 30.19
C ARG A 730 -4.75 -18.56 30.99
N CYS A 731 -5.69 -17.78 30.45
CA CYS A 731 -6.27 -16.64 31.17
C CYS A 731 -7.01 -17.08 32.44
N ALA A 732 -7.73 -18.21 32.41
CA ALA A 732 -8.37 -18.75 33.61
C ALA A 732 -7.35 -19.20 34.66
N ALA A 733 -6.20 -19.74 34.25
CA ALA A 733 -5.14 -20.16 35.16
C ALA A 733 -4.39 -18.97 35.81
N ALA A 734 -4.25 -17.85 35.09
CA ALA A 734 -3.50 -16.67 35.55
C ALA A 734 -4.14 -15.33 35.13
N PRO A 735 -5.33 -14.98 35.65
CA PRO A 735 -6.14 -13.86 35.15
C PRO A 735 -5.51 -12.47 35.34
N SER A 736 -4.62 -12.32 36.33
CA SER A 736 -3.91 -11.06 36.60
C SER A 736 -2.53 -10.99 35.93
N SER A 737 -2.09 -12.05 35.24
CA SER A 737 -0.76 -12.09 34.64
C SER A 737 -0.71 -11.27 33.35
N LEU A 738 0.22 -10.31 33.28
CA LEU A 738 0.47 -9.52 32.08
C LEU A 738 1.31 -10.27 31.02
N THR A 739 1.69 -11.52 31.28
CA THR A 739 2.43 -12.37 30.33
C THR A 739 1.64 -13.61 29.90
N GLU A 740 0.68 -14.07 30.72
CA GLU A 740 -0.21 -15.20 30.38
C GLU A 740 -1.63 -14.72 29.97
N CYS A 741 -2.05 -13.52 30.39
CA CYS A 741 -3.36 -12.94 30.05
C CYS A 741 -3.25 -11.46 29.66
N PHE A 742 -2.40 -11.17 28.67
CA PHE A 742 -2.18 -9.83 28.12
C PHE A 742 -3.25 -9.42 27.10
N PRO A 743 -3.47 -8.12 26.82
CA PRO A 743 -4.38 -7.66 25.77
C PRO A 743 -4.03 -8.20 24.38
N LEU A 744 -5.00 -8.74 23.65
CA LEU A 744 -4.77 -9.31 22.33
C LEU A 744 -5.93 -8.99 21.37
N GLY A 745 -5.60 -8.52 20.17
CA GLY A 745 -6.58 -8.31 19.10
C GLY A 745 -6.65 -9.50 18.16
N TRP A 746 -7.85 -9.80 17.68
CA TRP A 746 -8.14 -10.87 16.74
C TRP A 746 -8.88 -10.28 15.55
N THR A 747 -8.35 -10.46 14.35
CA THR A 747 -9.14 -10.20 13.15
C THR A 747 -10.30 -11.20 13.08
N MET A 748 -11.48 -10.74 12.66
CA MET A 748 -12.69 -11.55 12.59
C MET A 748 -13.56 -11.10 11.42
N SER A 749 -13.79 -11.99 10.45
CA SER A 749 -14.58 -11.68 9.26
C SER A 749 -16.01 -11.23 9.61
N PRO A 750 -16.45 -10.04 9.17
CA PRO A 750 -17.80 -9.55 9.44
C PRO A 750 -18.87 -10.43 8.79
N HIS A 751 -18.50 -11.20 7.76
CA HIS A 751 -19.37 -12.18 7.11
C HIS A 751 -19.93 -13.23 8.07
N THR A 752 -19.20 -13.52 9.16
CA THR A 752 -19.68 -14.46 10.18
C THR A 752 -20.88 -13.92 10.96
N LEU A 753 -21.17 -12.60 10.95
CA LEU A 753 -22.36 -12.03 11.57
C LEU A 753 -23.67 -12.55 10.94
N TYR A 754 -23.63 -12.95 9.67
CA TYR A 754 -24.79 -13.44 8.94
C TYR A 754 -24.62 -14.86 8.38
N ALA A 755 -23.42 -15.23 7.93
CA ALA A 755 -23.15 -16.56 7.40
C ALA A 755 -22.82 -17.58 8.50
N ALA A 756 -22.37 -17.14 9.67
CA ALA A 756 -22.08 -18.02 10.80
C ALA A 756 -22.33 -17.38 12.20
N PRO A 757 -23.52 -16.82 12.46
CA PRO A 757 -23.80 -16.06 13.68
C PRO A 757 -23.59 -16.86 14.99
N ASP A 758 -23.83 -18.17 14.97
CA ASP A 758 -23.56 -19.01 16.15
C ASP A 758 -22.07 -19.17 16.44
N MET A 759 -21.25 -19.25 15.39
CA MET A 759 -19.78 -19.28 15.51
C MET A 759 -19.26 -17.95 16.08
N TYR A 760 -19.76 -16.83 15.56
CA TYR A 760 -19.40 -15.51 16.10
C TYR A 760 -19.76 -15.40 17.59
N ARG A 761 -20.98 -15.79 17.99
CA ARG A 761 -21.41 -15.77 19.39
C ARG A 761 -20.54 -16.66 20.26
N TRP A 762 -20.10 -17.82 19.76
CA TRP A 762 -19.19 -18.69 20.48
C TRP A 762 -17.86 -17.98 20.78
N TYR A 763 -17.24 -17.36 19.76
CA TYR A 763 -16.02 -16.57 19.94
C TYR A 763 -16.20 -15.41 20.91
N LEU A 764 -17.31 -14.68 20.78
CA LEU A 764 -17.65 -13.59 21.69
C LEU A 764 -17.75 -14.09 23.13
N ASN A 765 -18.44 -15.20 23.36
CA ASN A 765 -18.54 -15.80 24.69
C ASN A 765 -17.17 -16.18 25.26
N GLN A 766 -16.26 -16.72 24.44
CA GLN A 766 -14.90 -17.02 24.88
C GLN A 766 -14.12 -15.74 25.26
N SER A 767 -14.21 -14.68 24.45
CA SER A 767 -13.58 -13.38 24.75
C SER A 767 -14.11 -12.73 26.03
N LEU A 768 -15.38 -12.97 26.37
CA LEU A 768 -15.97 -12.51 27.62
C LEU A 768 -15.49 -13.32 28.83
N VAL A 769 -14.96 -14.52 28.65
CA VAL A 769 -14.28 -15.26 29.75
C VAL A 769 -12.90 -14.66 30.02
N THR A 770 -12.16 -14.28 28.99
CA THR A 770 -10.81 -13.73 29.15
C THR A 770 -10.83 -12.25 29.57
N GLN A 771 -11.83 -11.48 29.11
CA GLN A 771 -11.92 -10.02 29.29
C GLN A 771 -10.69 -9.26 28.75
N ARG A 772 -9.91 -9.89 27.86
CA ARG A 772 -8.61 -9.41 27.34
C ARG A 772 -8.45 -9.61 25.84
N ASP A 773 -9.50 -10.05 25.16
CA ASP A 773 -9.49 -10.31 23.72
C ASP A 773 -10.54 -9.42 23.04
N TRP A 774 -10.13 -8.73 21.97
CA TRP A 774 -10.98 -7.85 21.17
C TRP A 774 -11.01 -8.31 19.72
N PHE A 775 -12.17 -8.19 19.08
CA PHE A 775 -12.34 -8.48 17.67
C PHE A 775 -12.27 -7.19 16.87
N VAL A 776 -11.38 -7.16 15.88
CA VAL A 776 -11.21 -6.06 14.93
C VAL A 776 -11.56 -6.56 13.52
N LEU A 777 -11.88 -5.64 12.62
CA LEU A 777 -12.13 -6.03 11.23
C LEU A 777 -10.84 -6.57 10.57
N PRO A 778 -10.95 -7.60 9.73
CA PRO A 778 -9.81 -8.23 9.10
C PRO A 778 -9.35 -7.42 7.87
N PRO A 779 -8.30 -7.85 7.15
CA PRO A 779 -8.00 -7.36 5.81
C PRO A 779 -9.22 -7.42 4.86
N SER A 780 -9.69 -6.33 4.24
CA SER A 780 -9.36 -4.90 4.42
C SER A 780 -10.54 -4.11 4.98
N GLY A 781 -11.30 -4.71 5.88
CA GLY A 781 -12.58 -4.21 6.38
C GLY A 781 -13.71 -5.17 6.04
N HIS A 782 -14.65 -4.71 5.23
CA HIS A 782 -15.80 -5.51 4.80
C HIS A 782 -15.39 -6.76 4.00
N LEU A 783 -14.56 -6.61 2.95
CA LEU A 783 -14.07 -7.70 2.10
C LEU A 783 -12.55 -7.82 2.18
N TYR A 784 -12.01 -9.00 1.86
CA TYR A 784 -10.59 -9.15 1.56
C TYR A 784 -10.30 -8.58 0.18
N ALA A 785 -9.73 -7.37 0.13
CA ALA A 785 -9.63 -6.55 -1.07
C ALA A 785 -8.48 -5.52 -0.99
N TYR A 786 -8.15 -4.87 -2.11
CA TYR A 786 -7.26 -3.70 -2.16
C TYR A 786 -8.08 -2.43 -2.42
N PRO A 787 -8.69 -1.83 -1.38
CA PRO A 787 -9.72 -0.81 -1.56
C PRO A 787 -9.21 0.46 -2.25
N GLY A 788 -7.91 0.77 -2.18
CA GLY A 788 -7.28 1.86 -2.93
C GLY A 788 -7.43 1.74 -4.44
N MET A 789 -7.49 0.51 -4.98
CA MET A 789 -7.68 0.26 -6.41
C MET A 789 -9.15 0.38 -6.86
N MET A 790 -10.11 0.30 -5.95
CA MET A 790 -11.53 0.35 -6.28
C MET A 790 -11.91 1.70 -6.90
N HIS A 791 -12.85 1.70 -7.85
CA HIS A 791 -13.43 2.94 -8.36
C HIS A 791 -14.09 3.74 -7.20
N PRO A 792 -14.03 5.09 -7.18
CA PRO A 792 -14.50 5.90 -6.04
C PRO A 792 -15.96 5.62 -5.60
N ALA A 793 -16.83 5.28 -6.54
CA ALA A 793 -18.22 4.89 -6.23
C ALA A 793 -18.31 3.57 -5.43
N ASP A 794 -17.42 2.62 -5.72
CA ASP A 794 -17.33 1.34 -5.02
C ASP A 794 -16.59 1.50 -3.69
N GLN A 795 -15.60 2.40 -3.60
CA GLN A 795 -14.96 2.79 -2.32
C GLN A 795 -15.98 3.34 -1.32
N ALA A 796 -16.87 4.24 -1.75
CA ALA A 796 -17.90 4.79 -0.87
C ALA A 796 -18.84 3.71 -0.31
N ALA A 797 -19.24 2.75 -1.16
CA ALA A 797 -20.05 1.61 -0.74
C ALA A 797 -19.28 0.65 0.18
N PHE A 798 -17.98 0.43 -0.09
CA PHE A 798 -17.09 -0.38 0.74
C PHE A 798 -16.93 0.23 2.14
N ILE A 799 -16.68 1.54 2.23
CA ILE A 799 -16.56 2.27 3.50
C ILE A 799 -17.87 2.18 4.28
N ALA A 800 -19.02 2.44 3.64
CA ALA A 800 -20.31 2.39 4.32
C ALA A 800 -20.61 1.01 4.94
N ARG A 801 -20.30 -0.08 4.22
CA ARG A 801 -20.43 -1.44 4.75
C ARG A 801 -19.43 -1.72 5.87
N THR A 802 -18.18 -1.28 5.71
CA THR A 802 -17.13 -1.43 6.73
C THR A 802 -17.52 -0.71 8.04
N GLU A 803 -18.10 0.49 7.96
CA GLU A 803 -18.58 1.22 9.13
C GLU A 803 -19.82 0.58 9.76
N GLU A 804 -20.72 0.00 8.96
CA GLU A 804 -21.85 -0.80 9.47
C GLU A 804 -21.34 -2.03 10.24
N ASP A 805 -20.35 -2.74 9.69
CA ASP A 805 -19.72 -3.88 10.35
C ASP A 805 -19.03 -3.47 11.65
N CYS A 806 -18.30 -2.35 11.65
CA CYS A 806 -17.74 -1.73 12.86
C CYS A 806 -18.82 -1.46 13.92
N HIS A 807 -19.98 -0.94 13.53
CA HIS A 807 -21.08 -0.67 14.44
C HIS A 807 -21.65 -1.95 15.07
N VAL A 808 -21.87 -2.99 14.27
CA VAL A 808 -22.41 -4.27 14.74
C VAL A 808 -21.38 -5.01 15.60
N MET A 809 -20.13 -5.07 15.17
CA MET A 809 -19.04 -5.70 15.93
C MET A 809 -18.62 -4.88 17.14
N ASN A 810 -19.06 -3.61 17.23
CA ASN A 810 -18.66 -2.65 18.25
C ASN A 810 -17.13 -2.50 18.34
N THR A 811 -16.51 -2.25 17.18
CA THR A 811 -15.07 -1.96 17.07
C THR A 811 -14.82 -0.70 16.23
N SER A 812 -13.73 0.00 16.53
CA SER A 812 -13.23 1.13 15.73
C SER A 812 -11.88 0.85 15.07
N ALA A 813 -11.46 -0.41 14.99
CA ALA A 813 -10.17 -0.80 14.42
C ALA A 813 -10.33 -1.82 13.28
N LEU A 814 -9.48 -1.69 12.26
CA LEU A 814 -9.43 -2.61 11.13
C LEU A 814 -7.99 -2.85 10.66
N VAL A 815 -7.77 -3.98 10.04
CA VAL A 815 -6.57 -4.26 9.25
C VAL A 815 -6.86 -3.93 7.79
N SER A 816 -5.92 -3.31 7.07
CA SER A 816 -6.11 -2.93 5.66
C SER A 816 -4.97 -3.44 4.80
N TRP A 817 -5.23 -4.39 3.92
CA TRP A 817 -4.26 -4.78 2.89
C TRP A 817 -4.40 -3.82 1.72
N GLU A 818 -3.28 -3.28 1.29
CA GLU A 818 -3.25 -2.31 0.19
C GLU A 818 -2.16 -2.62 -0.82
N TRP A 819 -2.49 -2.38 -2.08
CA TRP A 819 -1.55 -2.57 -3.19
C TRP A 819 -0.44 -1.53 -3.14
N PHE A 820 0.81 -1.96 -3.25
CA PHE A 820 1.99 -1.10 -3.09
C PHE A 820 1.97 0.12 -4.02
N GLY A 821 1.38 -0.01 -5.22
CA GLY A 821 1.26 1.07 -6.19
C GLY A 821 0.26 2.17 -5.81
N THR A 822 -0.65 1.90 -4.86
CA THR A 822 -1.76 2.80 -4.52
C THR A 822 -1.59 3.57 -3.21
N TRP A 823 -0.52 3.34 -2.45
CA TRP A 823 -0.37 3.89 -1.10
C TRP A 823 -0.57 5.40 -0.98
N ASN A 824 0.00 6.19 -1.88
CA ASN A 824 -0.16 7.64 -1.85
C ASN A 824 -1.62 8.02 -2.04
N GLU A 825 -2.29 7.43 -3.03
CA GLU A 825 -3.73 7.66 -3.24
C GLU A 825 -4.57 7.17 -2.06
N SER A 826 -4.25 6.01 -1.49
CA SER A 826 -4.98 5.50 -0.34
C SER A 826 -4.82 6.39 0.89
N ILE A 827 -3.62 6.91 1.15
CA ILE A 827 -3.34 7.83 2.28
C ILE A 827 -4.00 9.19 2.07
N ASP A 828 -3.95 9.72 0.85
CA ASP A 828 -4.43 11.08 0.56
C ASP A 828 -5.94 11.14 0.33
N ARG A 829 -6.54 10.05 -0.17
CA ARG A 829 -7.95 10.04 -0.62
C ARG A 829 -8.81 8.97 0.02
N PHE A 830 -8.34 7.73 0.15
CA PHE A 830 -9.20 6.64 0.66
C PHE A 830 -9.34 6.69 2.18
N TYR A 831 -8.25 6.51 2.92
CA TYR A 831 -8.26 6.43 4.39
C TYR A 831 -8.83 7.67 5.09
N PRO A 832 -8.63 8.92 4.60
CA PRO A 832 -9.26 10.10 5.19
C PRO A 832 -10.79 10.05 5.16
N GLN A 833 -11.43 9.30 4.25
CA GLN A 833 -12.88 9.18 4.18
C GLN A 833 -13.48 8.51 5.43
N TYR A 834 -12.73 7.64 6.11
CA TYR A 834 -13.14 7.08 7.41
C TYR A 834 -13.29 8.14 8.51
N GLY A 835 -12.68 9.31 8.34
CA GLY A 835 -12.77 10.42 9.29
C GLY A 835 -14.10 11.17 9.23
N VAL A 836 -14.93 10.97 8.19
CA VAL A 836 -16.18 11.71 7.99
C VAL A 836 -17.23 11.37 9.05
N ASN A 837 -17.42 10.07 9.33
CA ASN A 837 -18.33 9.60 10.37
C ASN A 837 -17.59 9.25 11.69
N SER A 838 -16.25 9.26 11.65
CA SER A 838 -15.35 8.96 12.76
C SER A 838 -15.63 7.62 13.47
N VAL A 839 -16.15 6.63 12.71
CA VAL A 839 -16.44 5.27 13.19
C VAL A 839 -15.15 4.46 13.29
N VAL A 840 -14.37 4.44 12.22
CA VAL A 840 -13.05 3.83 12.18
C VAL A 840 -12.02 4.83 12.71
N ARG A 841 -11.17 4.38 13.63
CA ARG A 841 -10.17 5.19 14.34
C ARG A 841 -8.76 4.63 14.22
N GLY A 842 -8.60 3.32 14.09
CA GLY A 842 -7.30 2.67 13.99
C GLY A 842 -7.21 1.77 12.78
N ILE A 843 -6.32 2.08 11.85
CA ILE A 843 -6.08 1.32 10.64
C ILE A 843 -4.68 0.72 10.75
N PHE A 844 -4.60 -0.60 10.69
CA PHE A 844 -3.37 -1.38 10.75
C PHE A 844 -3.07 -1.92 9.36
N PRO A 845 -2.29 -1.20 8.56
CA PRO A 845 -2.21 -1.53 7.16
C PRO A 845 -1.07 -2.52 6.88
N VAL A 846 -1.21 -3.27 5.81
CA VAL A 846 -0.32 -4.36 5.36
C VAL A 846 -0.01 -4.09 3.89
N ASN A 847 1.26 -4.22 3.53
CA ASN A 847 1.69 -3.96 2.16
C ASN A 847 1.49 -5.19 1.29
N VAL A 848 1.03 -5.01 0.05
CA VAL A 848 0.91 -6.09 -0.91
C VAL A 848 1.60 -5.72 -2.23
N PRO A 849 2.55 -6.54 -2.74
CA PRO A 849 3.13 -7.71 -2.07
C PRO A 849 4.01 -7.25 -0.89
N TYR A 850 3.91 -7.95 0.23
CA TYR A 850 4.58 -7.64 1.51
C TYR A 850 6.11 -7.54 1.44
N MET A 851 6.71 -8.05 0.36
CA MET A 851 8.15 -7.98 0.09
C MET A 851 8.63 -6.58 -0.31
N ILE A 852 7.71 -5.69 -0.74
CA ILE A 852 8.04 -4.32 -1.14
C ILE A 852 7.95 -3.41 0.11
N PRO A 853 9.01 -2.64 0.44
CA PRO A 853 8.96 -1.74 1.58
C PRO A 853 7.96 -0.60 1.35
N VAL A 854 7.23 -0.24 2.39
CA VAL A 854 6.22 0.82 2.36
C VAL A 854 6.93 2.18 2.30
N LEU A 855 6.87 2.81 1.13
CA LEU A 855 7.55 4.07 0.83
C LEU A 855 7.00 5.33 1.55
N PRO A 856 5.70 5.48 1.90
CA PRO A 856 5.18 6.75 2.42
C PRO A 856 5.52 7.06 3.89
N PHE A 857 5.96 6.09 4.70
CA PHE A 857 6.29 6.36 6.10
C PHE A 857 7.74 6.86 6.25
N GLY A 858 7.92 8.01 6.91
CA GLY A 858 9.24 8.51 7.28
C GLY A 858 10.01 7.54 8.19
N ARG A 859 11.36 7.63 8.22
CA ARG A 859 12.23 6.68 8.95
C ARG A 859 11.85 6.46 10.42
N THR A 860 11.38 7.50 11.10
CA THR A 860 11.00 7.46 12.52
C THR A 860 9.49 7.51 12.75
N GLN A 861 8.71 7.65 11.68
CA GLN A 861 7.26 7.81 11.75
C GLN A 861 6.58 6.45 12.00
N GLN A 862 5.90 6.34 13.14
CA GLN A 862 5.21 5.11 13.57
C GLN A 862 3.73 5.07 13.18
N TYR A 863 3.12 6.23 12.92
CA TYR A 863 1.74 6.36 12.48
C TYR A 863 1.52 7.73 11.84
N MET A 864 0.39 7.89 11.15
CA MET A 864 -0.14 9.14 10.60
C MET A 864 -1.52 9.41 11.21
N LEU A 865 -1.84 10.68 11.44
CA LEU A 865 -3.19 11.12 11.76
C LEU A 865 -3.83 11.68 10.50
N LEU A 866 -4.94 11.08 10.07
CA LEU A 866 -5.64 11.37 8.82
C LEU A 866 -7.04 11.93 9.09
N GLY A 867 -7.63 12.49 8.04
CA GLY A 867 -8.96 13.10 8.08
C GLY A 867 -8.96 14.52 8.64
N GLU A 868 -10.04 15.27 8.39
CA GLU A 868 -10.19 16.67 8.82
C GLU A 868 -10.07 16.84 10.34
N HIS A 869 -10.55 15.85 11.11
CA HIS A 869 -10.50 15.84 12.57
C HIS A 869 -9.22 15.21 13.13
N ARG A 870 -8.29 14.76 12.27
CA ARG A 870 -7.04 14.07 12.64
C ARG A 870 -7.23 12.92 13.63
N ASP A 871 -8.31 12.19 13.44
CA ASP A 871 -8.80 11.23 14.42
C ASP A 871 -8.88 9.80 13.90
N VAL A 872 -8.44 9.60 12.65
CA VAL A 872 -8.12 8.32 12.02
C VAL A 872 -6.62 8.11 12.08
N VAL A 873 -6.20 7.05 12.75
CA VAL A 873 -4.79 6.69 12.92
C VAL A 873 -4.43 5.61 11.90
N LEU A 874 -3.54 5.93 10.96
CA LEU A 874 -2.93 4.95 10.08
C LEU A 874 -1.57 4.54 10.65
N PHE A 875 -1.46 3.33 11.19
CA PHE A 875 -0.20 2.83 11.72
C PHE A 875 0.81 2.50 10.62
N ARG A 876 2.10 2.59 10.92
CA ARG A 876 3.15 2.08 10.04
C ARG A 876 3.00 0.57 9.91
N PRO A 877 2.97 0.00 8.68
CA PRO A 877 2.99 -1.45 8.49
C PRO A 877 4.14 -2.10 9.22
N ARG A 878 3.82 -3.04 10.12
CA ARG A 878 4.78 -3.94 10.75
C ARG A 878 4.16 -5.33 10.88
N GLU A 879 4.67 -6.24 10.06
CA GLU A 879 4.17 -7.60 9.95
C GLU A 879 5.12 -8.60 10.60
N TRP A 880 4.56 -9.65 11.19
CA TRP A 880 5.33 -10.73 11.76
C TRP A 880 4.72 -12.11 11.49
N ARG A 881 5.47 -12.93 10.74
CA ARG A 881 5.02 -14.26 10.30
C ARG A 881 5.47 -15.42 11.20
N GLY A 882 6.30 -15.14 12.21
CA GLY A 882 6.92 -16.16 13.08
C GLY A 882 7.95 -17.04 12.35
N ALA A 883 8.85 -17.70 13.07
CA ALA A 883 9.92 -18.52 12.48
C ALA A 883 9.64 -20.03 12.59
N LYS A 884 9.70 -20.79 11.48
CA LYS A 884 9.72 -22.27 11.49
C LYS A 884 11.13 -22.82 11.71
N GLY A 885 11.62 -22.76 12.96
CA GLY A 885 12.89 -23.41 13.35
C GLY A 885 14.18 -22.70 12.88
N SER A 886 15.33 -23.37 13.04
CA SER A 886 16.65 -22.80 12.70
C SER A 886 16.85 -22.72 11.19
N GLY A 887 16.95 -21.51 10.63
CA GLY A 887 17.12 -21.24 9.19
C GLY A 887 15.95 -20.51 8.52
N SER A 888 14.87 -20.21 9.25
CA SER A 888 13.77 -19.36 8.78
C SER A 888 14.23 -17.91 8.55
N GLN A 889 13.82 -17.30 7.44
CA GLN A 889 14.04 -15.87 7.15
C GLN A 889 13.23 -14.93 8.07
N TYR A 890 12.15 -15.45 8.66
CA TYR A 890 11.28 -14.70 9.57
C TYR A 890 11.82 -14.67 10.99
N ARG A 891 11.50 -13.60 11.73
CA ARG A 891 12.00 -13.35 13.09
C ARG A 891 11.48 -14.39 14.10
N THR A 892 12.37 -14.85 14.99
CA THR A 892 11.99 -15.62 16.19
C THR A 892 11.34 -14.72 17.25
N ALA A 893 10.80 -15.33 18.31
CA ALA A 893 10.24 -14.60 19.44
C ALA A 893 11.29 -13.69 20.13
N GLU A 894 12.53 -14.18 20.26
CA GLU A 894 13.65 -13.44 20.86
C GLU A 894 14.04 -12.23 20.00
N GLN A 895 14.10 -12.41 18.69
CA GLN A 895 14.44 -11.33 17.75
C GLN A 895 13.34 -10.27 17.72
N MET A 896 12.07 -10.68 17.72
CA MET A 896 10.94 -9.75 17.79
C MET A 896 10.92 -8.98 19.11
N ALA A 897 11.13 -9.67 20.24
CA ALA A 897 11.20 -9.01 21.55
C ALA A 897 12.38 -8.03 21.62
N ALA A 898 13.55 -8.39 21.08
CA ALA A 898 14.71 -7.50 21.04
C ALA A 898 14.44 -6.23 20.22
N GLU A 899 13.74 -6.35 19.09
CA GLU A 899 13.32 -5.21 18.28
C GLU A 899 12.36 -4.28 19.05
N LEU A 900 11.28 -4.83 19.60
CA LEU A 900 10.30 -4.04 20.37
C LEU A 900 10.91 -3.41 21.62
N ASN A 901 11.88 -4.07 22.25
CA ASN A 901 12.61 -3.52 23.38
C ASN A 901 13.55 -2.38 22.96
N GLY A 902 14.02 -2.39 21.72
CA GLY A 902 14.91 -1.40 21.12
C GLY A 902 14.20 -0.18 20.52
N ASP A 903 12.88 -0.25 20.30
CA ASP A 903 12.09 0.91 19.87
C ASP A 903 12.23 2.08 20.86
N GLU A 904 12.29 3.30 20.33
CA GLU A 904 12.43 4.52 21.13
C GLU A 904 11.28 4.63 22.15
N ARG A 905 11.60 5.12 23.35
CA ARG A 905 10.58 5.36 24.39
C ARG A 905 9.55 6.38 23.88
N GLY A 906 8.29 6.13 24.19
CA GLY A 906 7.15 6.90 23.68
C GLY A 906 6.56 6.31 22.40
N SER A 907 7.23 5.36 21.73
CA SER A 907 6.75 4.76 20.48
C SER A 907 5.38 4.10 20.64
N ILE A 908 4.57 4.17 19.58
CA ILE A 908 3.23 3.60 19.51
C ILE A 908 3.20 2.72 18.27
N VAL A 909 3.15 1.40 18.47
CA VAL A 909 3.47 0.42 17.44
C VAL A 909 2.36 -0.62 17.33
N GLY A 910 1.86 -0.84 16.11
CA GLY A 910 0.95 -1.94 15.81
C GLY A 910 1.67 -3.08 15.12
N ILE A 911 1.52 -4.31 15.62
CA ILE A 911 2.08 -5.52 15.00
C ILE A 911 0.94 -6.40 14.49
N TYR A 912 0.92 -6.64 13.19
CA TYR A 912 0.02 -7.60 12.54
C TYR A 912 0.73 -8.93 12.32
N THR A 913 0.06 -10.06 12.56
CA THR A 913 0.66 -11.39 12.44
C THR A 913 -0.05 -12.28 11.43
N THR A 914 0.70 -13.03 10.63
CA THR A 914 0.17 -13.96 9.59
C THR A 914 0.68 -15.37 9.80
N SER A 915 -0.07 -16.37 9.35
CA SER A 915 0.15 -17.80 9.72
C SER A 915 1.09 -18.58 8.80
N ASP A 916 1.49 -18.02 7.67
CA ASP A 916 2.34 -18.61 6.64
C ASP A 916 3.80 -18.86 7.09
N GLY A 917 4.41 -17.94 7.83
CA GLY A 917 5.81 -18.05 8.29
C GLY A 917 6.07 -19.05 9.43
N GLY A 918 5.02 -19.55 10.09
CA GLY A 918 5.13 -20.39 11.30
C GLY A 918 4.55 -19.79 12.56
N MET A 919 3.91 -18.63 12.46
CA MET A 919 3.23 -17.98 13.56
C MET A 919 2.30 -18.96 14.28
N ASN A 920 2.39 -18.96 15.60
CA ASN A 920 1.49 -19.68 16.46
C ASN A 920 1.33 -18.92 17.77
N LEU A 921 0.28 -19.24 18.52
CA LEU A 921 -0.03 -18.54 19.76
C LEU A 921 1.12 -18.62 20.79
N GLN A 922 1.90 -19.71 20.80
CA GLN A 922 3.03 -19.88 21.72
C GLN A 922 4.15 -18.86 21.45
N LEU A 923 4.46 -18.56 20.19
CA LEU A 923 5.47 -17.54 19.85
C LEU A 923 5.09 -16.15 20.39
N LEU A 924 3.81 -15.80 20.40
CA LEU A 924 3.34 -14.54 21.00
C LEU A 924 3.58 -14.53 22.52
N TYR A 925 3.25 -15.63 23.21
CA TYR A 925 3.54 -15.76 24.65
C TYR A 925 5.03 -15.66 24.95
N ASP A 926 5.87 -16.34 24.17
CA ASP A 926 7.32 -16.33 24.34
C ASP A 926 7.89 -14.92 24.14
N THR A 927 7.37 -14.18 23.15
CA THR A 927 7.76 -12.78 22.90
C THR A 927 7.38 -11.89 24.07
N VAL A 928 6.12 -11.94 24.53
CA VAL A 928 5.64 -11.09 25.63
C VAL A 928 6.42 -11.34 26.93
N LYS A 929 6.87 -12.57 27.18
CA LYS A 929 7.72 -12.93 28.33
C LYS A 929 9.11 -12.28 28.29
N LEU A 930 9.59 -11.90 27.10
CA LEU A 930 10.91 -11.31 26.87
C LEU A 930 10.87 -9.78 26.77
N LEU A 931 9.68 -9.17 26.83
CA LEU A 931 9.55 -7.71 26.75
C LEU A 931 10.07 -7.02 28.01
N ALA A 932 10.77 -5.91 27.79
CA ALA A 932 11.29 -5.06 28.84
C ALA A 932 10.14 -4.33 29.58
N PRO A 933 10.33 -3.95 30.85
CA PRO A 933 9.27 -3.33 31.65
C PRO A 933 8.68 -2.03 31.09
N HIS A 934 9.39 -1.35 30.18
CA HIS A 934 8.91 -0.13 29.53
C HIS A 934 8.04 -0.39 28.31
N VAL A 935 7.92 -1.64 27.85
CA VAL A 935 7.06 -2.02 26.73
C VAL A 935 5.73 -2.51 27.29
N GLN A 936 4.64 -1.87 26.89
CA GLN A 936 3.29 -2.11 27.38
C GLN A 936 2.43 -2.66 26.26
N ILE A 937 1.92 -3.89 26.42
CA ILE A 937 0.91 -4.44 25.51
C ILE A 937 -0.45 -3.84 25.83
N VAL A 938 -1.09 -3.24 24.82
CA VAL A 938 -2.39 -2.54 24.93
C VAL A 938 -3.38 -3.04 23.90
N ALA A 939 -4.68 -2.79 24.14
CA ALA A 939 -5.74 -3.12 23.18
C ALA A 939 -5.62 -2.27 21.90
N PRO A 940 -6.10 -2.75 20.73
CA PRO A 940 -5.97 -2.01 19.47
C PRO A 940 -6.61 -0.61 19.49
N GLU A 941 -7.80 -0.48 20.09
CA GLU A 941 -8.48 0.83 20.23
C GLU A 941 -7.76 1.75 21.23
N GLU A 942 -7.17 1.19 22.29
CA GLU A 942 -6.35 1.95 23.25
C GLU A 942 -5.11 2.51 22.54
N LEU A 943 -4.48 1.72 21.67
CA LEU A 943 -3.33 2.16 20.88
C LEU A 943 -3.67 3.35 19.97
N ALA A 944 -4.81 3.29 19.27
CA ALA A 944 -5.28 4.40 18.44
C ALA A 944 -5.58 5.66 19.28
N SER A 945 -6.21 5.50 20.45
CA SER A 945 -6.43 6.63 21.36
C SER A 945 -5.12 7.26 21.85
N LEU A 946 -4.10 6.45 22.17
CA LEU A 946 -2.79 6.94 22.57
C LEU A 946 -2.07 7.68 21.43
N ALA A 947 -2.24 7.23 20.19
CA ALA A 947 -1.70 7.91 19.01
C ALA A 947 -2.36 9.27 18.78
N VAL A 948 -3.68 9.36 18.90
CA VAL A 948 -4.41 10.64 18.82
C VAL A 948 -4.02 11.57 19.98
N GLN A 949 -3.88 11.06 21.21
CA GLN A 949 -3.40 11.88 22.34
C GLN A 949 -2.00 12.45 22.06
N ARG A 950 -1.06 11.59 21.65
CA ARG A 950 0.32 12.01 21.36
C ARG A 950 0.40 13.01 20.22
N GLY A 951 -0.34 12.79 19.13
CA GLY A 951 -0.34 13.71 17.98
C GLY A 951 -1.24 14.94 18.16
N GLY A 952 -2.21 14.89 19.07
CA GLY A 952 -3.03 16.04 19.49
C GLY A 952 -2.29 17.00 20.42
N ASP A 953 -1.36 16.47 21.23
CA ASP A 953 -0.42 17.28 22.03
C ASP A 953 0.57 18.07 21.14
N ASP A 954 0.73 17.70 19.86
CA ASP A 954 1.55 18.44 18.89
C ASP A 954 0.78 19.59 18.20
N ASP A 955 -0.57 19.61 18.22
CA ASP A 955 -1.39 20.60 17.49
C ASP A 955 -1.97 21.73 18.37
N GLU A 956 -2.25 21.49 19.65
CA GLU A 956 -2.77 22.52 20.55
C GLU A 956 -1.78 23.69 20.82
N PRO A 957 -0.44 23.52 20.74
CA PRO A 957 0.53 24.63 20.86
C PRO A 957 0.76 25.43 19.56
N VAL A 958 0.65 24.85 18.37
CA VAL A 958 1.18 25.46 17.12
C VAL A 958 0.39 26.71 16.71
N ALA A 959 -0.94 26.68 16.76
CA ALA A 959 -1.76 27.85 16.45
C ALA A 959 -1.55 29.01 17.44
N ALA A 960 -1.37 28.68 18.73
CA ALA A 960 -1.06 29.65 19.77
C ALA A 960 0.34 30.25 19.59
N PHE A 961 1.34 29.43 19.25
CA PHE A 961 2.71 29.88 18.97
C PHE A 961 2.83 30.68 17.68
N LYS A 962 2.08 30.35 16.62
CA LYS A 962 2.00 31.13 15.39
C LYS A 962 1.41 32.52 15.64
N THR A 963 0.36 32.59 16.46
CA THR A 963 -0.23 33.87 16.91
C THR A 963 0.78 34.67 17.72
N PHE A 964 1.47 34.02 18.65
CA PHE A 964 2.48 34.67 19.48
C PHE A 964 3.72 35.13 18.68
N ALA A 965 4.17 34.36 17.68
CA ALA A 965 5.27 34.77 16.79
C ALA A 965 4.92 36.06 16.01
N ASN A 966 3.64 36.26 15.65
CA ASN A 966 3.19 37.53 15.11
C ASN A 966 3.26 38.67 16.13
N GLU A 967 2.86 38.44 17.39
CA GLU A 967 3.00 39.43 18.47
C GLU A 967 4.47 39.85 18.65
N LEU A 968 5.41 38.89 18.60
CA LEU A 968 6.85 39.15 18.67
C LEU A 968 7.34 40.01 17.50
N ALA A 969 6.91 39.69 16.27
CA ALA A 969 7.26 40.47 15.08
C ALA A 969 6.73 41.91 15.18
N GLU A 970 5.50 42.13 15.66
CA GLU A 970 4.97 43.48 15.90
C GLU A 970 5.76 44.24 16.98
N ALA A 971 6.19 43.55 18.03
CA ALA A 971 7.01 44.17 19.08
C ALA A 971 8.39 44.61 18.55
N ALA A 972 9.05 43.76 17.76
CA ALA A 972 10.31 44.11 17.10
C ALA A 972 10.13 45.29 16.14
N ARG A 973 9.09 45.28 15.28
CA ARG A 973 8.76 46.37 14.37
C ARG A 973 8.65 47.72 15.07
N ALA A 974 7.97 47.75 16.22
CA ALA A 974 7.74 48.97 17.00
C ALA A 974 9.04 49.59 17.50
N GLU A 975 10.06 48.77 17.79
CA GLU A 975 11.38 49.21 18.23
C GLU A 975 12.30 49.58 17.06
N ILE A 976 12.18 48.92 15.90
CA ILE A 976 13.07 49.13 14.74
C ILE A 976 12.69 50.37 13.92
N LEU A 977 11.40 50.50 13.57
CA LEU A 977 10.92 51.56 12.66
C LEU A 977 11.24 53.00 13.12
N PRO A 978 11.23 53.34 14.42
CA PRO A 978 11.61 54.68 14.88
C PRO A 978 13.02 55.10 14.50
N PHE A 979 13.93 54.16 14.26
CA PHE A 979 15.33 54.42 13.90
C PHE A 979 15.62 54.32 12.40
N TRP A 980 14.67 53.81 11.60
CA TRP A 980 14.85 53.65 10.16
C TRP A 980 15.18 54.98 9.46
N ARG A 981 16.32 55.03 8.76
CA ARG A 981 16.85 56.22 8.06
C ARG A 981 16.96 57.47 8.93
N LYS A 982 17.26 57.29 10.22
CA LYS A 982 17.67 58.37 11.12
C LYS A 982 19.13 58.20 11.50
N PRO A 983 19.82 59.30 11.88
CA PRO A 983 21.14 59.18 12.50
C PRO A 983 21.05 58.27 13.74
N ILE A 984 21.85 57.21 13.76
CA ILE A 984 21.94 56.24 14.85
C ILE A 984 23.41 55.98 15.15
N GLU A 985 23.72 55.79 16.42
CA GLU A 985 25.05 55.37 16.85
C GLU A 985 25.25 53.90 16.48
N VAL A 986 26.39 53.60 15.86
CA VAL A 986 26.76 52.24 15.45
C VAL A 986 27.93 51.80 16.32
N GLU A 987 27.70 50.77 17.13
CA GLU A 987 28.72 50.13 17.93
C GLU A 987 29.24 48.90 17.17
N SER A 988 30.50 48.52 17.42
CA SER A 988 31.01 47.21 16.96
C SER A 988 30.83 46.18 18.08
N LYS A 989 30.42 44.96 17.74
CA LYS A 989 30.35 43.84 18.70
C LYS A 989 31.74 43.56 19.28
N ILE A 990 31.78 43.15 20.55
CA ILE A 990 33.01 42.84 21.28
C ILE A 990 33.04 41.33 21.50
N GLU A 991 34.07 40.66 20.98
CA GLU A 991 34.39 39.25 21.24
C GLU A 991 35.79 39.15 21.82
N ASP A 992 35.98 38.32 22.87
CA ASP A 992 37.27 38.14 23.57
C ASP A 992 37.99 39.46 23.91
N GLU A 993 37.24 40.43 24.45
CA GLU A 993 37.72 41.77 24.84
C GLU A 993 38.27 42.62 23.68
N ARG A 994 37.93 42.29 22.43
CA ARG A 994 38.32 43.04 21.22
C ARG A 994 37.11 43.41 20.38
N ALA A 995 37.12 44.63 19.82
CA ALA A 995 36.12 45.02 18.84
C ALA A 995 36.28 44.18 17.57
N VAL A 996 35.23 43.48 17.17
CA VAL A 996 35.15 42.78 15.88
C VAL A 996 34.81 43.86 14.85
N ALA A 997 35.83 44.30 14.10
CA ALA A 997 35.76 45.48 13.25
C ALA A 997 34.65 45.44 12.16
N GLU A 998 34.06 44.27 11.90
CA GLU A 998 33.07 44.05 10.83
C GLU A 998 31.67 43.61 11.29
N SER A 999 31.37 43.65 12.60
CA SER A 999 30.05 43.29 13.15
C SER A 999 29.36 44.49 13.83
N PRO A 1000 28.54 45.27 13.10
CA PRO A 1000 27.84 46.42 13.65
C PRO A 1000 26.60 46.00 14.46
N VAL A 1001 26.31 46.72 15.54
CA VAL A 1001 25.08 46.62 16.32
C VAL A 1001 24.58 48.04 16.63
N THR A 1002 23.26 48.22 16.69
CA THR A 1002 22.65 49.50 17.08
C THR A 1002 21.72 49.36 18.27
N ILE A 1003 21.24 50.50 18.79
CA ILE A 1003 20.22 50.49 19.84
C ILE A 1003 18.89 49.86 19.36
N ALA A 1004 18.63 49.85 18.05
CA ALA A 1004 17.43 49.23 17.49
C ALA A 1004 17.45 47.71 17.64
N ASP A 1005 18.58 47.06 17.32
CA ASP A 1005 18.79 45.61 17.47
C ASP A 1005 18.58 45.19 18.94
N ARG A 1006 19.26 45.89 19.86
CA ARG A 1006 19.17 45.64 21.30
C ARG A 1006 17.77 45.85 21.87
N ASN A 1007 17.04 46.85 21.40
CA ASN A 1007 15.69 47.13 21.90
C ASN A 1007 14.67 46.11 21.37
N ALA A 1008 14.75 45.75 20.09
CA ALA A 1008 13.86 44.76 19.49
C ALA A 1008 14.01 43.39 20.16
N GLU A 1009 15.23 42.91 20.38
CA GLU A 1009 15.44 41.64 21.08
C GLU A 1009 14.95 41.69 22.53
N LYS A 1010 15.21 42.80 23.26
CA LYS A 1010 14.67 42.99 24.62
C LYS A 1010 13.15 42.92 24.66
N ALA A 1011 12.48 43.55 23.70
CA ALA A 1011 11.01 43.56 23.62
C ALA A 1011 10.47 42.13 23.37
N MET A 1012 11.05 41.40 22.42
CA MET A 1012 10.68 40.01 22.15
C MET A 1012 10.95 39.09 23.35
N ARG A 1013 12.13 39.19 23.98
CA ARG A 1013 12.49 38.42 25.18
C ARG A 1013 11.52 38.66 26.33
N ALA A 1014 11.20 39.92 26.62
CA ALA A 1014 10.27 40.26 27.69
C ALA A 1014 8.89 39.63 27.48
N LEU A 1015 8.41 39.56 26.23
CA LEU A 1015 7.16 38.88 25.90
C LEU A 1015 7.28 37.36 26.07
N ILE A 1016 8.36 36.74 25.57
CA ILE A 1016 8.60 35.30 25.68
C ILE A 1016 8.68 34.88 27.15
N GLU A 1017 9.49 35.57 27.95
CA GLU A 1017 9.67 35.25 29.37
C GLU A 1017 8.39 35.48 30.20
N ALA A 1018 7.55 36.44 29.81
CA ALA A 1018 6.27 36.67 30.47
C ALA A 1018 5.21 35.62 30.10
N ARG A 1019 5.19 35.15 28.84
CA ARG A 1019 4.17 34.21 28.36
C ARG A 1019 4.56 32.75 28.57
N PHE A 1020 5.84 32.45 28.39
CA PHE A 1020 6.43 31.10 28.40
C PHE A 1020 7.75 31.09 29.18
N PRO A 1021 7.71 31.24 30.52
CA PRO A 1021 8.91 31.32 31.36
C PRO A 1021 9.80 30.07 31.29
N GLU A 1022 9.25 28.92 30.90
CA GLU A 1022 9.94 27.65 30.72
C GLU A 1022 10.63 27.48 29.37
N HIS A 1023 10.30 28.29 28.35
CA HIS A 1023 10.91 28.18 27.02
C HIS A 1023 12.34 28.71 27.01
N GLY A 1024 13.17 28.12 26.17
CA GLY A 1024 14.51 28.59 25.84
C GLY A 1024 14.49 29.78 24.88
N ILE A 1025 15.58 30.54 24.88
CA ILE A 1025 15.81 31.65 23.95
C ILE A 1025 17.26 31.58 23.46
N TYR A 1026 17.45 31.61 22.16
CA TYR A 1026 18.69 31.94 21.49
C TYR A 1026 18.51 33.31 20.86
N GLY A 1027 19.29 34.30 21.25
CA GLY A 1027 19.24 35.61 20.62
C GLY A 1027 20.63 36.10 20.29
N GLU A 1028 20.74 36.83 19.20
CA GLU A 1028 21.98 37.38 18.68
C GLU A 1028 22.64 38.35 19.68
N GLU A 1029 21.88 39.23 20.33
CA GLU A 1029 22.42 40.37 21.07
C GLU A 1029 22.62 40.14 22.57
N PHE A 1030 21.87 39.21 23.19
CA PHE A 1030 21.93 38.93 24.63
C PHE A 1030 22.27 37.47 24.98
N GLY A 1031 22.66 36.65 24.00
CA GLY A 1031 23.09 35.26 24.21
C GLY A 1031 21.96 34.29 24.57
N SER A 1032 22.27 33.03 24.88
CA SER A 1032 21.23 32.02 25.11
C SER A 1032 20.78 31.90 26.57
N VAL A 1033 19.51 31.53 26.76
CA VAL A 1033 18.90 31.20 28.06
C VAL A 1033 18.13 29.90 27.90
N ARG A 1034 18.33 28.93 28.81
CA ARG A 1034 17.68 27.60 28.76
C ARG A 1034 17.77 26.95 27.38
N ALA A 1035 19.00 26.90 26.85
CA ALA A 1035 19.32 26.38 25.52
C ALA A 1035 18.86 24.92 25.29
N ASP A 1036 18.71 24.15 26.36
CA ASP A 1036 18.29 22.75 26.40
C ASP A 1036 16.78 22.55 26.61
N ALA A 1037 15.98 23.64 26.63
CA ALA A 1037 14.54 23.55 26.76
C ALA A 1037 13.87 22.82 25.58
N GLU A 1038 12.68 22.26 25.82
CA GLU A 1038 11.91 21.57 24.78
C GLU A 1038 11.51 22.51 23.64
N PHE A 1039 11.10 23.73 23.97
CA PHE A 1039 10.82 24.80 23.00
C PHE A 1039 11.84 25.91 23.16
N CYS A 1040 12.51 26.28 22.08
CA CYS A 1040 13.52 27.35 22.06
C CYS A 1040 13.17 28.39 20.98
N TRP A 1041 12.99 29.64 21.39
CA TRP A 1041 12.81 30.77 20.47
C TRP A 1041 14.18 31.24 19.98
N VAL A 1042 14.38 31.28 18.68
CA VAL A 1042 15.61 31.74 18.04
C VAL A 1042 15.33 33.09 17.41
N LEU A 1043 16.05 34.13 17.82
CA LEU A 1043 15.75 35.52 17.51
C LEU A 1043 16.95 36.20 16.84
N ASP A 1044 16.70 36.76 15.67
CA ASP A 1044 17.51 37.82 15.09
C ASP A 1044 16.64 39.09 15.01
N PRO A 1045 16.94 40.15 15.79
CA PRO A 1045 16.16 41.36 15.76
C PRO A 1045 16.26 42.11 14.41
N ILE A 1046 17.42 42.14 13.77
CA ILE A 1046 17.68 42.83 12.49
C ILE A 1046 18.74 42.06 11.71
N ASP A 1047 18.30 41.03 10.98
CA ASP A 1047 19.15 40.34 10.04
C ASP A 1047 19.45 41.27 8.86
N GLY A 1048 20.74 41.57 8.66
CA GLY A 1048 21.21 42.61 7.77
C GLY A 1048 21.38 43.99 8.43
N THR A 1049 21.93 44.09 9.65
CA THR A 1049 22.25 45.38 10.31
C THR A 1049 23.06 46.33 9.40
N LYS A 1050 23.95 45.80 8.55
CA LYS A 1050 24.67 46.58 7.52
C LYS A 1050 23.72 47.20 6.49
N SER A 1051 22.71 46.45 6.05
CA SER A 1051 21.63 46.96 5.18
C SER A 1051 20.79 48.02 5.93
N PHE A 1052 20.51 47.82 7.22
CA PHE A 1052 19.78 48.77 8.05
C PHE A 1052 20.48 50.13 8.16
N ILE A 1053 21.75 50.17 8.60
CA ILE A 1053 22.50 51.42 8.84
C ILE A 1053 22.83 52.18 7.54
N THR A 1054 22.87 51.48 6.40
CA THR A 1054 23.09 52.10 5.08
C THR A 1054 21.77 52.51 4.39
N GLY A 1055 20.62 52.25 5.01
CA GLY A 1055 19.31 52.65 4.51
C GLY A 1055 18.75 51.78 3.38
N LYS A 1056 19.25 50.55 3.21
CA LYS A 1056 18.77 49.53 2.26
C LYS A 1056 17.62 48.71 2.87
N PRO A 1057 16.41 48.73 2.30
CA PRO A 1057 15.21 48.15 2.93
C PRO A 1057 15.08 46.64 2.69
N LEU A 1058 16.18 45.88 2.79
CA LEU A 1058 16.21 44.44 2.55
C LEU A 1058 16.65 43.63 3.78
N PHE A 1059 16.83 44.30 4.93
CA PHE A 1059 16.97 43.67 6.24
C PHE A 1059 15.60 43.16 6.74
N GLY A 1060 15.57 42.26 7.72
CA GLY A 1060 14.33 41.79 8.34
C GLY A 1060 14.52 41.31 9.78
N THR A 1061 13.42 41.06 10.48
CA THR A 1061 13.45 40.37 11.79
C THR A 1061 13.18 38.88 11.56
N LEU A 1062 14.02 38.01 12.13
CA LEU A 1062 13.85 36.56 12.07
C LEU A 1062 13.42 36.02 13.42
N ILE A 1063 12.32 35.26 13.42
CA ILE A 1063 11.80 34.60 14.63
C ILE A 1063 11.57 33.14 14.30
N GLY A 1064 12.42 32.27 14.85
CA GLY A 1064 12.28 30.82 14.80
C GLY A 1064 11.74 30.27 16.11
N LEU A 1065 10.92 29.23 16.04
CA LEU A 1065 10.63 28.36 17.19
C LEU A 1065 11.17 26.97 16.86
N CYS A 1066 12.08 26.48 17.69
CA CYS A 1066 12.58 25.13 17.62
C CYS A 1066 11.87 24.26 18.66
N HIS A 1067 11.38 23.08 18.25
CA HIS A 1067 10.92 22.04 19.15
C HIS A 1067 11.94 20.90 19.16
N ARG A 1068 12.51 20.59 20.32
CA ARG A 1068 13.59 19.61 20.52
C ARG A 1068 14.79 19.84 19.59
N GLY A 1069 15.07 21.11 19.30
CA GLY A 1069 16.18 21.55 18.45
C GLY A 1069 15.91 21.55 16.95
N ARG A 1070 14.72 21.15 16.48
CA ARG A 1070 14.31 21.27 15.08
C ARG A 1070 13.44 22.52 14.87
N PRO A 1071 13.72 23.37 13.88
CA PRO A 1071 12.85 24.50 13.55
C PRO A 1071 11.46 24.02 13.11
N VAL A 1072 10.40 24.50 13.78
CA VAL A 1072 9.00 24.14 13.51
C VAL A 1072 8.13 25.33 13.11
N ILE A 1073 8.45 26.55 13.57
CA ILE A 1073 7.80 27.80 13.11
C ILE A 1073 8.90 28.78 12.72
N GLY A 1074 8.69 29.52 11.64
CA GLY A 1074 9.60 30.54 11.16
C GLY A 1074 8.85 31.78 10.69
N VAL A 1075 9.35 32.96 11.06
CA VAL A 1075 8.85 34.25 10.59
C VAL A 1075 9.99 35.05 9.98
N ILE A 1076 9.80 35.55 8.77
CA ILE A 1076 10.63 36.59 8.15
C ILE A 1076 9.80 37.85 8.08
N ASP A 1077 10.20 38.89 8.80
CA ASP A 1077 9.46 40.14 8.86
C ASP A 1077 10.24 41.32 8.27
N GLN A 1078 9.85 41.76 7.08
CA GLN A 1078 10.36 42.99 6.46
C GLN A 1078 9.44 44.16 6.81
N CYS A 1079 9.82 44.92 7.83
CA CYS A 1079 8.97 45.96 8.43
C CYS A 1079 8.71 47.20 7.55
N VAL A 1080 9.60 47.52 6.60
CA VAL A 1080 9.53 48.72 5.75
C VAL A 1080 8.65 48.49 4.53
N LEU A 1081 8.81 47.34 3.87
CA LEU A 1081 8.04 46.84 2.74
C LEU A 1081 6.70 46.25 3.20
N LYS A 1082 6.56 45.96 4.51
CA LYS A 1082 5.39 45.35 5.13
C LYS A 1082 5.09 43.98 4.55
N GLU A 1083 6.15 43.20 4.39
CA GLU A 1083 6.06 41.82 3.93
C GLU A 1083 6.45 40.89 5.08
N ARG A 1084 5.55 39.98 5.42
CA ARG A 1084 5.78 38.97 6.45
C ARG A 1084 5.52 37.60 5.89
N TRP A 1085 6.56 36.76 5.91
CA TRP A 1085 6.44 35.33 5.67
C TRP A 1085 6.28 34.59 6.99
N ILE A 1086 5.39 33.62 7.02
CA ILE A 1086 5.20 32.71 8.15
C ILE A 1086 5.14 31.29 7.61
N GLY A 1087 6.11 30.49 8.01
CA GLY A 1087 6.18 29.06 7.73
C GLY A 1087 5.93 28.27 9.00
N VAL A 1088 5.13 27.21 8.88
CA VAL A 1088 4.96 26.20 9.92
C VAL A 1088 5.28 24.87 9.28
N LEU A 1089 6.14 24.08 9.90
CA LEU A 1089 6.57 22.80 9.35
C LEU A 1089 5.35 21.87 9.20
N GLY A 1090 5.08 21.44 7.96
CA GLY A 1090 3.90 20.62 7.63
C GLY A 1090 2.67 21.42 7.20
N GLU A 1091 2.69 22.75 7.31
CA GLU A 1091 1.69 23.66 6.71
C GLU A 1091 2.30 24.40 5.51
N GLY A 1092 1.43 25.04 4.71
CA GLY A 1092 1.86 25.97 3.66
C GLY A 1092 2.40 27.30 4.22
N THR A 1093 3.45 27.84 3.60
CA THR A 1093 3.96 29.19 3.93
C THR A 1093 3.00 30.28 3.47
N MET A 1094 2.79 31.27 4.32
CA MET A 1094 1.94 32.44 4.04
C MET A 1094 2.79 33.71 3.92
N LEU A 1095 2.50 34.54 2.92
CA LEU A 1095 2.98 35.92 2.79
C LEU A 1095 1.82 36.88 3.06
N ASN A 1096 1.89 37.65 4.14
CA ASN A 1096 0.83 38.59 4.55
C ASN A 1096 -0.58 37.95 4.62
N GLY A 1097 -0.65 36.66 4.94
CA GLY A 1097 -1.90 35.89 5.04
C GLY A 1097 -2.31 35.17 3.76
N GLU A 1098 -1.62 35.39 2.64
CA GLU A 1098 -1.87 34.69 1.38
C GLU A 1098 -0.89 33.53 1.19
N PRO A 1099 -1.32 32.34 0.74
CA PRO A 1099 -0.43 31.21 0.53
C PRO A 1099 0.53 31.48 -0.63
N VAL A 1100 1.77 31.02 -0.47
CA VAL A 1100 2.82 31.15 -1.50
C VAL A 1100 3.52 29.82 -1.76
N SER A 1101 4.10 29.69 -2.95
CA SER A 1101 4.86 28.51 -3.36
C SER A 1101 6.11 28.91 -4.14
N THR A 1102 7.13 28.05 -4.08
CA THR A 1102 8.36 28.21 -4.86
C THR A 1102 8.13 28.05 -6.38
N ARG A 1103 9.14 28.37 -7.19
CA ARG A 1103 9.12 28.20 -8.66
C ARG A 1103 9.60 26.81 -9.08
N GLY A 1104 8.95 26.22 -10.08
CA GLY A 1104 9.37 24.97 -10.74
C GLY A 1104 10.48 25.15 -11.79
N VAL A 1105 11.63 25.72 -11.41
CA VAL A 1105 12.78 25.87 -12.34
C VAL A 1105 13.50 24.55 -12.55
N GLY A 1106 13.79 24.21 -13.81
CA GLY A 1106 14.21 22.87 -14.22
C GLY A 1106 15.71 22.56 -14.14
N SER A 1107 16.61 23.55 -14.03
CA SER A 1107 18.07 23.32 -13.94
C SER A 1107 18.81 24.55 -13.41
N LEU A 1108 20.03 24.36 -12.89
CA LEU A 1108 20.86 25.47 -12.41
C LEU A 1108 21.09 26.54 -13.49
N SER A 1109 21.32 26.14 -14.74
CA SER A 1109 21.57 27.05 -15.88
C SER A 1109 20.44 28.04 -16.18
N GLU A 1110 19.25 27.81 -15.64
CA GLU A 1110 18.09 28.70 -15.75
C GLU A 1110 17.80 29.48 -14.46
N ALA A 1111 18.45 29.11 -13.36
CA ALA A 1111 18.19 29.56 -12.02
C ALA A 1111 18.86 30.90 -11.68
N MET A 1112 18.18 31.68 -10.84
CA MET A 1112 18.67 32.93 -10.27
C MET A 1112 19.22 32.67 -8.86
N LEU A 1113 20.54 32.78 -8.69
CA LEU A 1113 21.22 32.55 -7.42
C LEU A 1113 21.34 33.86 -6.64
N TYR A 1114 21.13 33.79 -5.33
CA TYR A 1114 21.37 34.87 -4.39
C TYR A 1114 22.42 34.47 -3.33
N ALA A 1115 23.16 35.47 -2.85
CA ALA A 1115 24.00 35.42 -1.66
C ALA A 1115 24.14 36.83 -1.09
N THR A 1116 24.30 37.01 0.22
CA THR A 1116 24.44 38.35 0.83
C THR A 1116 25.62 39.12 0.26
N THR A 1117 26.77 38.48 0.13
CA THR A 1117 27.96 39.07 -0.49
C THR A 1117 28.90 37.99 -1.01
N PRO A 1118 29.57 38.18 -2.17
CA PRO A 1118 30.60 37.23 -2.60
C PRO A 1118 31.80 37.18 -1.63
N HIS A 1119 31.92 38.15 -0.72
CA HIS A 1119 33.03 38.24 0.24
C HIS A 1119 32.85 37.37 1.49
N MET A 1120 31.68 36.73 1.70
CA MET A 1120 31.44 35.87 2.87
C MET A 1120 32.10 34.49 2.74
N PHE A 1121 32.48 34.10 1.53
CA PHE A 1121 33.11 32.80 1.29
C PHE A 1121 34.63 32.92 1.49
N HIS A 1122 35.15 32.30 2.54
CA HIS A 1122 36.58 32.36 2.86
C HIS A 1122 37.42 31.61 1.82
N GLU A 1123 38.70 32.01 1.70
CA GLU A 1123 39.65 31.35 0.79
C GLU A 1123 39.73 29.84 1.04
N GLY A 1124 39.83 29.07 -0.05
CA GLY A 1124 39.84 27.61 -0.02
C GLY A 1124 38.48 27.02 -0.41
N TYR A 1125 38.01 26.03 0.36
CA TYR A 1125 36.83 25.23 0.01
C TYR A 1125 35.59 26.06 -0.29
N GLU A 1126 35.27 27.05 0.54
CA GLU A 1126 34.03 27.84 0.40
C GLU A 1126 34.01 28.67 -0.88
N GLN A 1127 35.12 29.35 -1.18
CA GLN A 1127 35.26 30.13 -2.41
C GLN A 1127 35.20 29.26 -3.67
N ILE A 1128 35.82 28.08 -3.66
CA ILE A 1128 35.81 27.14 -4.79
C ILE A 1128 34.42 26.54 -5.00
N ALA A 1129 33.80 26.06 -3.91
CA ALA A 1129 32.47 25.44 -3.94
C ALA A 1129 31.39 26.43 -4.39
N PHE A 1130 31.35 27.62 -3.79
CA PHE A 1130 30.43 28.67 -4.22
C PHE A 1130 30.69 29.09 -5.66
N GLY A 1131 31.97 29.23 -6.05
CA GLY A 1131 32.36 29.55 -7.42
C GLY A 1131 31.81 28.55 -8.44
N ALA A 1132 31.88 27.26 -8.15
CA ALA A 1132 31.35 26.21 -9.02
C ALA A 1132 29.83 26.34 -9.24
N VAL A 1133 29.05 26.62 -8.19
CA VAL A 1133 27.61 26.81 -8.34
C VAL A 1133 27.30 28.14 -9.03
N ARG A 1134 27.98 29.22 -8.64
CA ARG A 1134 27.85 30.57 -9.25
C ARG A 1134 28.07 30.53 -10.77
N ASP A 1135 29.02 29.73 -11.23
CA ASP A 1135 29.37 29.64 -12.65
C ASP A 1135 28.42 28.70 -13.43
N ALA A 1136 27.66 27.86 -12.72
CA ALA A 1136 26.66 26.96 -13.30
C ALA A 1136 25.27 27.59 -13.45
N VAL A 1137 25.01 28.72 -12.80
CA VAL A 1137 23.68 29.36 -12.78
C VAL A 1137 23.47 30.39 -13.88
N LYS A 1138 22.20 30.72 -14.18
CA LYS A 1138 21.86 31.76 -15.17
C LYS A 1138 22.40 33.12 -14.77
N ARG A 1139 22.20 33.49 -13.51
CA ARG A 1139 22.64 34.79 -12.98
C ARG A 1139 22.85 34.73 -11.47
N PRO A 1140 24.06 35.07 -10.99
CA PRO A 1140 24.27 35.39 -9.58
C PRO A 1140 23.85 36.84 -9.30
N LEU A 1141 23.12 37.03 -8.21
CA LEU A 1141 22.70 38.30 -7.64
C LEU A 1141 23.18 38.37 -6.19
N TYR A 1142 23.44 39.58 -5.72
CA TYR A 1142 24.04 39.79 -4.41
C TYR A 1142 23.27 40.81 -3.57
N GLY A 1143 23.38 40.62 -2.26
CA GLY A 1143 22.60 41.33 -1.26
C GLY A 1143 21.18 40.79 -1.17
N CYS A 1144 20.45 41.30 -0.17
CA CYS A 1144 19.08 40.95 0.21
C CYS A 1144 19.00 40.13 1.51
N ASP A 1145 20.10 39.79 2.18
CA ASP A 1145 20.09 39.24 3.55
C ASP A 1145 19.01 38.12 3.67
N CYS A 1146 18.22 38.04 4.75
CA CYS A 1146 17.10 37.09 4.86
C CYS A 1146 16.00 37.27 3.80
N TYR A 1147 15.83 38.47 3.23
CA TYR A 1147 14.78 38.76 2.26
C TYR A 1147 14.90 37.87 1.00
N ALA A 1148 16.12 37.45 0.63
CA ALA A 1148 16.33 36.52 -0.47
C ALA A 1148 15.60 35.17 -0.27
N TYR A 1149 15.55 34.67 0.96
CA TYR A 1149 14.85 33.43 1.30
C TYR A 1149 13.33 33.60 1.22
N GLY A 1150 12.82 34.77 1.61
CA GLY A 1150 11.42 35.16 1.40
C GLY A 1150 11.05 35.17 -0.09
N LEU A 1151 11.94 35.65 -0.96
CA LEU A 1151 11.73 35.65 -2.42
C LEU A 1151 11.74 34.24 -3.02
N VAL A 1152 12.60 33.34 -2.51
CA VAL A 1152 12.57 31.91 -2.90
C VAL A 1152 11.21 31.31 -2.52
N ALA A 1153 10.80 31.47 -1.26
CA ALA A 1153 9.54 30.95 -0.75
C ALA A 1153 8.31 31.52 -1.48
N ALA A 1154 8.36 32.80 -1.87
CA ALA A 1154 7.28 33.45 -2.61
C ALA A 1154 7.27 33.12 -4.11
N GLY A 1155 8.32 32.49 -4.64
CA GLY A 1155 8.47 32.25 -6.07
C GLY A 1155 8.68 33.53 -6.90
N PHE A 1156 9.21 34.61 -6.29
CA PHE A 1156 9.42 35.90 -6.96
C PHE A 1156 10.85 36.08 -7.51
N GLY A 1157 11.26 35.19 -8.40
CA GLY A 1157 12.46 35.37 -9.22
C GLY A 1157 13.80 35.00 -8.56
N ALA A 1158 13.82 34.58 -7.29
CA ALA A 1158 14.96 33.90 -6.66
C ALA A 1158 14.72 32.39 -6.67
N ASP A 1159 15.72 31.61 -7.07
CA ASP A 1159 15.59 30.14 -7.24
C ASP A 1159 16.52 29.35 -6.31
N LEU A 1160 17.62 29.95 -5.86
CA LEU A 1160 18.48 29.41 -4.83
C LEU A 1160 19.24 30.50 -4.07
N VAL A 1161 19.50 30.25 -2.79
CA VAL A 1161 20.35 31.06 -1.91
C VAL A 1161 21.47 30.17 -1.37
N ILE A 1162 22.71 30.64 -1.46
CA ILE A 1162 23.88 29.95 -0.92
C ILE A 1162 24.66 30.91 -0.04
N GLU A 1163 24.86 30.54 1.21
CA GLU A 1163 25.53 31.36 2.22
C GLU A 1163 26.44 30.50 3.12
N ALA A 1164 27.40 31.17 3.75
CA ALA A 1164 28.34 30.63 4.74
C ALA A 1164 28.50 31.65 5.88
N ASP A 1165 29.10 31.25 7.00
CA ASP A 1165 29.34 32.12 8.16
C ASP A 1165 28.04 32.64 8.85
N LEU A 1166 26.95 31.87 8.73
CA LEU A 1166 25.68 32.16 9.41
C LEU A 1166 25.62 31.58 10.83
N GLY A 1167 25.13 32.38 11.78
CA GLY A 1167 24.71 31.97 13.11
C GLY A 1167 23.38 31.19 13.09
N LEU A 1168 23.04 30.53 14.20
CA LEU A 1168 21.78 29.79 14.34
C LEU A 1168 20.56 30.69 14.12
N TYR A 1169 20.66 31.95 14.57
CA TYR A 1169 19.62 32.96 14.46
C TYR A 1169 19.38 33.44 13.02
N ASP A 1170 20.40 33.39 12.16
CA ASP A 1170 20.30 33.81 10.76
C ASP A 1170 19.48 32.84 9.90
N TYR A 1171 19.43 31.55 10.24
CA TYR A 1171 18.75 30.54 9.39
C TYR A 1171 17.58 29.80 10.04
N SER A 1172 17.47 29.78 11.37
CA SER A 1172 16.46 28.94 12.05
C SER A 1172 15.04 29.27 11.57
N ALA A 1173 14.71 30.55 11.43
CA ALA A 1173 13.41 31.00 10.95
C ALA A 1173 13.19 30.73 9.44
N LEU A 1174 14.26 30.62 8.67
CA LEU A 1174 14.20 30.42 7.22
C LEU A 1174 13.78 28.98 6.88
N VAL A 1175 14.13 28.00 7.73
CA VAL A 1175 13.90 26.58 7.47
C VAL A 1175 12.40 26.26 7.28
N PRO A 1176 11.49 26.58 8.22
CA PRO A 1176 10.07 26.30 8.04
C PRO A 1176 9.44 27.11 6.90
N VAL A 1177 9.96 28.32 6.63
CA VAL A 1177 9.45 29.21 5.57
C VAL A 1177 9.75 28.66 4.17
N VAL A 1178 10.97 28.19 3.93
CA VAL A 1178 11.36 27.61 2.64
C VAL A 1178 10.70 26.25 2.43
N LEU A 1179 10.72 25.38 3.44
CA LEU A 1179 10.11 24.04 3.35
C LEU A 1179 8.59 24.12 3.17
N GLY A 1180 7.90 24.99 3.92
CA GLY A 1180 6.45 25.18 3.82
C GLY A 1180 5.99 25.76 2.49
N ALA A 1181 6.89 26.39 1.73
CA ALA A 1181 6.61 26.87 0.38
C ALA A 1181 6.88 25.83 -0.73
N GLY A 1182 7.32 24.62 -0.37
CA GLY A 1182 7.72 23.56 -1.32
C GLY A 1182 9.19 23.61 -1.76
N GLY A 1183 10.02 24.45 -1.12
CA GLY A 1183 11.45 24.51 -1.36
C GLY A 1183 12.25 23.45 -0.60
N CYS A 1184 13.57 23.47 -0.79
CA CYS A 1184 14.52 22.62 -0.06
C CYS A 1184 15.55 23.50 0.66
N ILE A 1185 15.93 23.16 1.89
CA ILE A 1185 16.96 23.89 2.64
C ILE A 1185 17.75 22.94 3.54
N THR A 1186 19.07 22.95 3.41
CA THR A 1186 20.00 22.09 4.17
C THR A 1186 21.33 22.80 4.40
N ASP A 1187 22.23 22.16 5.14
CA ASP A 1187 23.63 22.55 5.06
C ASP A 1187 24.28 22.11 3.72
N TRP A 1188 25.54 22.52 3.48
CA TRP A 1188 26.27 22.16 2.26
C TRP A 1188 26.68 20.68 2.17
N THR A 1189 26.43 19.88 3.20
CA THR A 1189 26.59 18.42 3.17
C THR A 1189 25.27 17.71 2.86
N GLY A 1190 24.15 18.42 2.91
CA GLY A 1190 22.80 17.89 2.75
C GLY A 1190 22.17 17.45 4.07
N ALA A 1191 22.77 17.76 5.21
CA ALA A 1191 22.21 17.46 6.52
C ALA A 1191 21.23 18.56 6.97
N ASP A 1192 20.28 18.18 7.83
CA ASP A 1192 19.26 19.07 8.35
C ASP A 1192 19.89 20.21 9.18
N LEU A 1193 19.31 21.40 9.06
CA LEU A 1193 19.67 22.56 9.85
C LEU A 1193 18.93 22.53 11.19
N THR A 1194 19.63 22.13 12.25
CA THR A 1194 19.11 22.03 13.62
C THR A 1194 20.00 22.78 14.60
N ILE A 1195 19.54 22.97 15.83
CA ILE A 1195 20.37 23.51 16.92
C ILE A 1195 21.62 22.64 17.12
N GLN A 1196 21.46 21.31 17.05
CA GLN A 1196 22.54 20.36 17.28
C GLN A 1196 23.54 20.30 16.12
N ASN A 1197 23.09 20.50 14.87
CA ASN A 1197 23.96 20.50 13.69
C ASN A 1197 24.61 21.87 13.42
N HIS A 1198 24.20 22.93 14.13
CA HIS A 1198 24.69 24.30 13.89
C HIS A 1198 26.22 24.40 13.82
N GLU A 1199 26.91 23.94 14.87
CA GLU A 1199 28.37 23.95 14.96
C GLU A 1199 29.05 23.15 13.84
N ALA A 1200 28.49 21.98 13.51
CA ALA A 1200 29.04 21.10 12.47
C ALA A 1200 28.84 21.69 11.06
N SER A 1201 27.73 22.40 10.83
CA SER A 1201 27.42 23.06 9.57
C SER A 1201 28.34 24.26 9.30
N LYS A 1202 28.89 24.89 10.35
CA LYS A 1202 29.66 26.15 10.29
C LYS A 1202 28.89 27.28 9.58
N GLY A 1203 27.57 27.32 9.74
CA GLY A 1203 26.74 28.35 9.11
C GLY A 1203 26.62 28.24 7.59
N ARG A 1204 26.96 27.08 7.00
CA ARG A 1204 26.89 26.87 5.55
C ARG A 1204 25.51 26.40 5.16
N VAL A 1205 24.73 27.28 4.54
CA VAL A 1205 23.32 27.05 4.20
C VAL A 1205 23.13 27.07 2.69
N LEU A 1206 22.33 26.12 2.21
CA LEU A 1206 21.83 26.05 0.84
C LEU A 1206 20.30 26.01 0.92
N ALA A 1207 19.62 26.97 0.32
CA ALA A 1207 18.18 26.95 0.08
C ALA A 1207 17.90 26.97 -1.42
N THR A 1208 16.93 26.20 -1.89
CA THR A 1208 16.56 26.10 -3.30
C THR A 1208 15.05 25.99 -3.48
N ALA A 1209 14.58 26.38 -4.66
CA ALA A 1209 13.16 26.35 -5.00
C ALA A 1209 12.57 24.93 -5.11
N ASN A 1210 13.40 23.91 -5.38
CA ASN A 1210 12.96 22.52 -5.51
C ASN A 1210 14.12 21.53 -5.31
N GLY A 1211 13.79 20.25 -5.10
CA GLY A 1211 14.77 19.19 -4.82
C GLY A 1211 15.76 18.91 -5.96
N LYS A 1212 15.39 19.18 -7.22
CA LYS A 1212 16.29 19.00 -8.37
C LYS A 1212 17.42 20.03 -8.34
N LEU A 1213 17.09 21.31 -8.20
CA LEU A 1213 18.08 22.37 -8.03
C LEU A 1213 18.96 22.13 -6.79
N HIS A 1214 18.34 21.65 -5.71
CA HIS A 1214 19.06 21.28 -4.49
C HIS A 1214 20.13 20.24 -4.75
N ALA A 1215 19.78 19.15 -5.43
CA ALA A 1215 20.70 18.06 -5.74
C ALA A 1215 21.84 18.51 -6.67
N GLU A 1216 21.53 19.30 -7.71
CA GLU A 1216 22.54 19.85 -8.64
C GLU A 1216 23.52 20.78 -7.91
N ALA A 1217 23.03 21.71 -7.10
CA ALA A 1217 23.87 22.62 -6.32
C ALA A 1217 24.72 21.86 -5.30
N LEU A 1218 24.12 20.91 -4.57
CA LEU A 1218 24.82 20.13 -3.55
C LEU A 1218 25.92 19.25 -4.13
N ALA A 1219 25.72 18.70 -5.33
CA ALA A 1219 26.75 17.93 -6.04
C ALA A 1219 27.99 18.79 -6.34
N LEU A 1220 27.79 20.02 -6.82
CA LEU A 1220 28.89 20.96 -7.09
C LEU A 1220 29.60 21.40 -5.81
N LEU A 1221 28.85 21.68 -4.73
CA LEU A 1221 29.42 22.03 -3.43
C LEU A 1221 30.29 20.88 -2.89
N LYS A 1222 29.83 19.62 -3.00
CA LYS A 1222 30.57 18.43 -2.54
C LYS A 1222 31.80 18.13 -3.40
N ALA A 1223 31.70 18.23 -4.72
CA ALA A 1223 32.81 17.96 -5.64
C ALA A 1223 34.01 18.89 -5.39
N ALA A 1224 33.76 20.14 -5.02
CA ALA A 1224 34.82 21.08 -4.64
C ALA A 1224 35.58 20.64 -3.37
N LYS A 1225 34.94 19.91 -2.45
CA LYS A 1225 35.59 19.39 -1.24
C LYS A 1225 36.62 18.31 -1.54
N GLU A 1226 36.33 17.49 -2.55
CA GLU A 1226 37.24 16.43 -2.99
C GLU A 1226 38.45 16.99 -3.72
N HIS A 1227 38.30 18.06 -4.49
CA HIS A 1227 39.41 18.77 -5.14
C HIS A 1227 40.38 19.41 -4.14
N VAL A 1228 39.88 20.06 -3.08
CA VAL A 1228 40.71 20.73 -2.06
C VAL A 1228 41.46 19.74 -1.16
N ASN A 1229 40.99 18.49 -1.03
CA ASN A 1229 41.72 17.45 -0.30
C ASN A 1229 42.81 16.75 -1.13
N LEU A 1230 42.90 17.04 -2.44
CA LEU A 1230 43.85 16.45 -3.39
C LEU A 1230 45.01 17.40 -3.77
N GLU A 1231 44.86 18.71 -3.54
CA GLU A 1231 45.95 19.72 -3.55
C GLU A 1231 46.56 19.89 -2.16
#